data_AF-A0A959STQ0-F1
#
_entry.id   AF-A0A959STQ0-F1
#
_cell.length_a   1.000
_cell.length_b   1.000
_cell.length_c   1.000
_cell.angle_alpha   90.00
_cell.angle_beta   90.00
_cell.angle_gamma   90.00
#
_symmetry.space_group_name_H-M   'P 1'
#
loop_
_entity.id
_entity.type
_entity.pdbx_description
1 polymer ?
#
loop_
_entity_poly.entity_id
_entity_poly.type
_entity_poly.pdbx_seq_one_letter_code
_entity_poly.pdbx_strand_id
1 'polypeptide(L)'
;MKKIININLSGRVIPIEDTAYEKLQAYIESLRRYFANEEGKDEIINDIESRIAELMNDKVKKGDTAITDDNIEEIINAMGRVEDFEAADTDTTEQAQPQPQSDQYQSETGKEKTKKQSRGRLYRDTNDRFIGGVCSGIADYTNVDPAIVRIIFAILGFATGIGILAYIILWMVLPPKGLEGHIGKRLYRNPDDKMIGGVAGGLAAYFNTSSRNVRLIFSAPILLNILIGILNGFRWHYDFDLFLNIGFGSITGTFILSYIILWVVLPEAESEYEKMVMRGETVDVNRIRQNVKEGMGNFKERVKTWSNDVRSSSSEFSTEVGTAAGRAGRGIGHAIGVLFKVFFLFIAGMIALGLFIAFIALLFGGIAWWPVNNFLWTSGWQQVLAWATLILFLIVPLMGFITWIVRRVARVKSKSNYLGWIFGGLWVLGWIAAILFASSIFRDFSVYKSTDTPITLTQPANGKLIVAVSEPELEYSGRFGWIDEGGNGWDLTEDTLKLSAVKFKVRASPDDQYSATIWRFSCGRNEQDAKSRANAIQFGVTNRDSILDVQNGYAISKENKFRGQNIEIEIRVPIGKKIRFDESVNRKLNAVNVKVKREYRRNRIVSIGFDDNERNFNYRTGIDYVMGANGELLSTEPGAPVPPPPPAPGEEYRYNPDNGPQENLDKQIQEKEKELERLKEQKNKTSASLNKIIKEKRVVNTQAVAVLPSPVSSALYL
;
A
#
# COMPACT_ATOMS: atom_id res chain seq x y z
N MET A 1 3.73 57.44 53.48
CA MET A 1 3.77 56.72 52.19
C MET A 1 4.41 55.38 52.45
N LYS A 2 3.77 54.29 52.05
CA LYS A 2 4.35 52.95 52.18
C LYS A 2 5.41 52.76 51.10
N LYS A 3 6.50 52.05 51.45
CA LYS A 3 7.61 51.76 50.53
C LYS A 3 7.15 50.71 49.53
N ILE A 4 7.39 50.94 48.23
CA ILE A 4 7.10 49.97 47.17
C ILE A 4 8.40 49.25 46.81
N ILE A 5 8.34 47.93 46.75
CA ILE A 5 9.44 47.05 46.34
C ILE A 5 9.00 46.18 45.16
N ASN A 6 9.96 45.72 44.36
CA ASN A 6 9.69 44.77 43.28
C ASN A 6 10.12 43.38 43.72
N ILE A 7 9.19 42.43 43.68
CA ILE A 7 9.46 41.03 44.01
C ILE A 7 9.40 40.17 42.75
N ASN A 8 10.09 39.03 42.78
CA ASN A 8 9.96 38.00 41.75
C ASN A 8 9.21 36.81 42.33
N LEU A 9 7.99 36.56 41.87
CA LEU A 9 7.18 35.42 42.28
C LEU A 9 6.84 34.57 41.04
N SER A 10 7.25 33.30 41.04
CA SER A 10 7.09 32.36 39.92
C SER A 10 7.52 32.93 38.57
N GLY A 11 8.63 33.69 38.56
CA GLY A 11 9.21 34.28 37.34
C GLY A 11 8.60 35.61 36.90
N ARG A 12 7.67 36.20 37.68
CA ARG A 12 7.02 37.49 37.37
C ARG A 12 7.49 38.58 38.32
N VAL A 13 7.90 39.72 37.76
CA VAL A 13 8.30 40.92 38.54
C VAL A 13 7.05 41.72 38.88
N ILE A 14 6.71 41.83 40.16
CA ILE A 14 5.48 42.46 40.63
C ILE A 14 5.82 43.57 41.64
N PRO A 15 5.37 44.83 41.42
CA PRO A 15 5.50 45.89 42.42
C PRO A 15 4.51 45.68 43.56
N ILE A 16 4.99 45.69 44.80
CA ILE A 16 4.21 45.43 46.02
C ILE A 16 4.62 46.39 47.15
N GLU A 17 3.66 46.81 47.98
CA GLU A 17 3.97 47.56 49.20
C GLU A 17 4.70 46.68 50.22
N ASP A 18 5.64 47.25 50.97
CA ASP A 18 6.45 46.54 51.98
C ASP A 18 5.57 45.77 52.99
N THR A 19 4.48 46.39 53.47
CA THR A 19 3.53 45.77 54.39
C THR A 19 2.71 44.64 53.75
N ALA A 20 2.41 44.76 52.46
CA ALA A 20 1.66 43.75 51.72
C ALA A 20 2.56 42.54 51.42
N TYR A 21 3.86 42.79 51.18
CA TYR A 21 4.86 41.75 51.02
C TYR A 21 5.03 40.93 52.31
N GLU A 22 5.08 41.58 53.47
CA GLU A 22 5.11 40.89 54.76
C GLU A 22 3.88 39.97 54.96
N LYS A 23 2.68 40.46 54.61
CA LYS A 23 1.45 39.65 54.67
C LYS A 23 1.49 38.46 53.70
N LEU A 24 1.94 38.68 52.46
CA LEU A 24 2.10 37.62 51.47
C LEU A 24 3.09 36.55 51.93
N GLN A 25 4.22 36.98 52.48
CA GLN A 25 5.26 36.07 52.98
C GLN A 25 4.75 35.28 54.18
N ALA A 26 4.01 35.91 55.10
CA ALA A 26 3.36 35.22 56.22
C ALA A 26 2.34 34.18 55.73
N TYR A 27 1.57 34.49 54.68
CA TYR A 27 0.62 33.56 54.09
C TYR A 27 1.32 32.37 53.42
N ILE A 28 2.34 32.60 52.56
CA ILE A 28 3.11 31.52 51.93
C ILE A 28 3.80 30.65 52.99
N GLU A 29 4.35 31.24 54.03
CA GLU A 29 4.98 30.51 55.14
C GLU A 29 3.95 29.67 55.91
N SER A 30 2.72 30.17 56.10
CA SER A 30 1.64 29.38 56.71
C SER A 30 1.27 28.16 55.88
N LEU A 31 1.19 28.31 54.55
CA LEU A 31 0.94 27.20 53.62
C LEU A 31 2.09 26.20 53.62
N ARG A 32 3.36 26.67 53.63
CA ARG A 32 4.55 25.80 53.71
C ARG A 32 4.57 24.97 54.98
N ARG A 33 4.13 25.54 56.12
CA ARG A 33 4.00 24.82 57.39
C ARG A 33 2.87 23.80 57.37
N TYR A 34 1.72 24.17 56.84
CA TYR A 34 0.57 23.27 56.70
C TYR A 34 0.91 22.07 55.80
N PHE A 35 1.54 22.31 54.65
CA PHE A 35 1.94 21.26 53.70
C PHE A 35 3.27 20.55 54.04
N ALA A 36 3.90 20.85 55.17
CA ALA A 36 5.24 20.36 55.50
C ALA A 36 5.37 18.83 55.48
N ASN A 37 4.27 18.14 55.82
CA ASN A 37 4.18 16.68 55.93
C ASN A 37 3.52 16.00 54.71
N GLU A 38 3.19 16.75 53.67
CA GLU A 38 2.53 16.19 52.48
C GLU A 38 3.52 15.67 51.43
N GLU A 39 3.17 14.54 50.79
CA GLU A 39 3.93 13.96 49.67
C GLU A 39 3.70 14.87 48.44
N GLY A 40 4.74 15.57 47.99
CA GLY A 40 4.64 16.56 46.90
C GLY A 40 4.55 18.03 47.32
N LYS A 41 4.84 18.35 48.60
CA LYS A 41 4.76 19.71 49.14
C LYS A 41 5.39 20.80 48.26
N ASP A 42 6.56 20.54 47.66
CA ASP A 42 7.28 21.54 46.89
C ASP A 42 6.53 21.84 45.57
N GLU A 43 5.87 20.84 44.98
CA GLU A 43 5.01 21.01 43.79
C GLU A 43 3.71 21.75 44.14
N ILE A 44 3.06 21.37 45.25
CA ILE A 44 1.85 22.04 45.75
C ILE A 44 2.13 23.53 46.00
N ILE A 45 3.22 23.84 46.70
CA ILE A 45 3.58 25.23 47.00
C ILE A 45 3.94 26.01 45.74
N ASN A 46 4.70 25.43 44.81
CA ASN A 46 5.05 26.09 43.55
C ASN A 46 3.80 26.42 42.71
N ASP A 47 2.81 25.52 42.65
CA ASP A 47 1.56 25.74 41.92
C ASP A 47 0.67 26.78 42.60
N ILE A 48 0.62 26.80 43.93
CA ILE A 48 -0.06 27.85 44.71
C ILE A 48 0.60 29.22 44.49
N GLU A 49 1.93 29.29 44.58
CA GLU A 49 2.70 30.52 44.33
C GLU A 49 2.50 31.03 42.89
N SER A 50 2.44 30.13 41.90
CA SER A 50 2.13 30.46 40.51
C SER A 50 0.74 31.08 40.36
N ARG A 51 -0.29 30.51 41.01
CA ARG A 51 -1.65 31.05 41.01
C ARG A 51 -1.73 32.41 41.71
N ILE A 52 -1.04 32.57 42.84
CA ILE A 52 -0.96 33.84 43.57
C ILE A 52 -0.29 34.92 42.69
N ALA A 53 0.82 34.59 42.04
CA ALA A 53 1.50 35.50 41.11
C ALA A 53 0.60 35.93 39.94
N GLU A 54 -0.32 35.08 39.51
CA GLU A 54 -1.33 35.41 38.50
C GLU A 54 -2.40 36.37 39.02
N LEU A 55 -2.97 36.09 40.18
CA LEU A 55 -3.96 36.97 40.80
C LEU A 55 -3.38 38.35 41.12
N MET A 56 -2.12 38.41 41.57
CA MET A 56 -1.40 39.68 41.78
C MET A 56 -1.17 40.42 40.46
N ASN A 57 -0.68 39.74 39.42
CA ASN A 57 -0.46 40.37 38.12
C ASN A 57 -1.76 40.92 37.51
N ASP A 58 -2.90 40.26 37.76
CA ASP A 58 -4.22 40.75 37.35
C ASP A 58 -4.64 42.04 38.05
N LYS A 59 -4.24 42.26 39.31
CA LYS A 59 -4.48 43.52 40.03
C LYS A 59 -3.65 44.66 39.45
N VAL A 60 -2.36 44.44 39.24
CA VAL A 60 -1.46 45.43 38.62
C VAL A 60 -1.95 45.84 37.22
N LYS A 61 -2.42 44.87 36.42
CA LYS A 61 -2.99 45.16 35.09
C LYS A 61 -4.28 45.98 35.12
N LYS A 62 -5.06 45.91 36.20
CA LYS A 62 -6.31 46.69 36.38
C LYS A 62 -6.08 48.16 36.75
N GLY A 63 -4.82 48.60 36.81
CA GLY A 63 -4.43 49.99 37.04
C GLY A 63 -3.84 50.25 38.42
N ASP A 64 -3.69 49.22 39.25
CA ASP A 64 -3.03 49.34 40.56
C ASP A 64 -1.52 49.55 40.34
N THR A 65 -0.98 50.65 40.87
CA THR A 65 0.45 51.00 40.74
C THR A 65 1.37 50.04 41.50
N ALA A 66 0.86 49.41 42.55
CA ALA A 66 1.52 48.37 43.34
C ALA A 66 0.45 47.54 44.07
N ILE A 67 0.79 46.30 44.44
CA ILE A 67 -0.07 45.45 45.26
C ILE A 67 -0.13 45.99 46.69
N THR A 68 -1.33 46.28 47.17
CA THR A 68 -1.60 46.77 48.52
C THR A 68 -2.06 45.65 49.46
N ASP A 69 -2.16 45.97 50.75
CA ASP A 69 -2.64 45.04 51.77
C ASP A 69 -4.04 44.47 51.45
N ASP A 70 -4.96 45.32 50.96
CA ASP A 70 -6.32 44.93 50.60
C ASP A 70 -6.33 43.95 49.42
N ASN A 71 -5.42 44.15 48.45
CA ASN A 71 -5.27 43.22 47.33
C ASN A 71 -4.81 41.83 47.81
N ILE A 72 -3.88 41.77 48.76
CA ILE A 72 -3.41 40.50 49.34
C ILE A 72 -4.54 39.81 50.11
N GLU A 73 -5.34 40.54 50.86
CA GLU A 73 -6.49 39.97 51.58
C GLU A 73 -7.55 39.40 50.61
N GLU A 74 -7.83 40.06 49.50
CA GLU A 74 -8.71 39.53 48.46
C GLU A 74 -8.14 38.26 47.81
N ILE A 75 -6.82 38.20 47.60
CA ILE A 75 -6.15 37.01 47.04
C ILE A 75 -6.20 35.84 48.03
N ILE A 76 -5.94 36.10 49.31
CA ILE A 76 -6.04 35.09 50.37
C ILE A 76 -7.47 34.55 50.46
N ASN A 77 -8.49 35.41 50.37
CA ASN A 77 -9.88 34.99 50.39
C ASN A 77 -10.27 34.16 49.14
N ALA A 78 -9.67 34.45 47.98
CA ALA A 78 -9.89 33.67 46.76
C ALA A 78 -9.18 32.31 46.77
N MET A 79 -8.01 32.22 47.44
CA MET A 79 -7.23 30.98 47.56
C MET A 79 -7.69 30.09 48.72
N GLY A 80 -8.24 30.68 49.78
CA GLY A 80 -8.58 30.05 51.05
C GLY A 80 -7.50 30.26 52.12
N ARG A 81 -7.90 30.32 53.39
CA ARG A 81 -6.98 30.46 54.53
C ARG A 81 -6.61 29.10 55.11
N VAL A 82 -5.44 29.02 55.75
CA VAL A 82 -4.96 27.76 56.36
C VAL A 82 -5.92 27.25 57.43
N GLU A 83 -6.51 28.16 58.19
CA GLU A 83 -7.49 27.85 59.23
C GLU A 83 -8.80 27.27 58.66
N ASP A 84 -9.16 27.62 57.42
CA ASP A 84 -10.34 27.08 56.73
C ASP A 84 -10.09 25.64 56.25
N PHE A 85 -8.83 25.22 56.11
CA PHE A 85 -8.46 23.87 55.65
C PHE A 85 -8.46 22.85 56.79
N GLU A 86 -8.09 23.26 58.01
CA GLU A 86 -8.13 22.37 59.18
C GLU A 86 -9.57 21.97 59.54
N ALA A 87 -10.53 22.91 59.44
CA ALA A 87 -11.95 22.63 59.65
C ALA A 87 -12.50 21.58 58.68
N ALA A 88 -12.06 21.60 57.41
CA ALA A 88 -12.48 20.65 56.38
C ALA A 88 -11.89 19.24 56.57
N ASP A 89 -10.68 19.11 57.12
CA ASP A 89 -10.06 17.79 57.37
C ASP A 89 -10.69 17.07 58.59
N THR A 90 -11.19 17.80 59.60
CA THR A 90 -11.85 17.24 60.80
C THR A 90 -13.22 16.60 60.55
N ASP A 91 -13.97 17.03 59.53
CA ASP A 91 -15.31 16.49 59.24
C ASP A 91 -15.30 15.16 58.45
N THR A 92 -14.11 14.66 58.05
CA THR A 92 -13.99 13.50 57.15
C THR A 92 -13.70 12.16 57.82
N THR A 93 -13.83 12.07 59.15
CA THR A 93 -13.59 10.82 59.89
C THR A 93 -14.90 10.12 60.29
N GLU A 94 -15.81 9.84 59.36
CA GLU A 94 -16.85 8.82 59.60
C GLU A 94 -17.43 8.23 58.28
N GLN A 95 -17.23 6.91 58.14
CA GLN A 95 -17.95 5.95 57.30
C GLN A 95 -17.76 5.98 55.76
N ALA A 96 -16.86 5.11 55.30
CA ALA A 96 -16.77 4.66 53.91
C ALA A 96 -17.77 3.51 53.64
N GLN A 97 -18.77 3.75 52.79
CA GLN A 97 -19.49 2.72 52.02
C GLN A 97 -19.49 3.11 50.53
N PRO A 98 -19.25 2.17 49.60
CA PRO A 98 -19.28 2.48 48.17
C PRO A 98 -20.70 2.35 47.63
N GLN A 99 -21.28 3.45 47.13
CA GLN A 99 -22.45 3.42 46.26
C GLN A 99 -22.14 4.08 44.91
N PRO A 100 -22.75 3.60 43.80
CA PRO A 100 -22.40 4.01 42.45
C PRO A 100 -23.07 5.36 42.12
N GLN A 101 -22.25 6.39 41.92
CA GLN A 101 -22.75 7.71 41.49
C GLN A 101 -22.99 7.74 39.99
N SER A 102 -24.24 8.06 39.67
CA SER A 102 -24.73 8.46 38.36
C SER A 102 -24.39 9.94 38.16
N ASP A 103 -23.87 10.26 36.97
CA ASP A 103 -23.58 11.63 36.56
C ASP A 103 -24.89 12.42 36.37
N GLN A 104 -25.31 13.15 37.40
CA GLN A 104 -26.22 14.29 37.29
C GLN A 104 -25.66 15.46 38.09
N TYR A 105 -24.77 16.22 37.46
CA TYR A 105 -24.49 17.58 37.92
C TYR A 105 -25.52 18.53 37.32
N GLN A 106 -26.50 18.90 38.14
CA GLN A 106 -27.20 20.16 38.02
C GLN A 106 -26.17 21.29 38.16
N SER A 107 -26.15 22.17 37.17
CA SER A 107 -25.41 23.43 37.23
C SER A 107 -26.06 24.33 38.27
N GLU A 108 -25.59 24.27 39.52
CA GLU A 108 -25.75 25.38 40.45
C GLU A 108 -24.80 26.49 40.01
N THR A 109 -25.35 27.42 39.23
CA THR A 109 -24.77 28.74 38.99
C THR A 109 -24.60 29.48 40.31
N GLY A 110 -23.47 29.24 40.99
CA GLY A 110 -22.87 30.20 41.89
C GLY A 110 -22.63 31.49 41.11
N LYS A 111 -23.26 32.58 41.57
CA LYS A 111 -23.14 33.91 40.99
C LYS A 111 -21.71 34.43 41.17
N GLU A 112 -20.78 34.00 40.31
CA GLU A 112 -19.58 34.80 40.06
C GLU A 112 -20.00 36.03 39.27
N LYS A 113 -19.72 37.20 39.85
CA LYS A 113 -19.89 38.50 39.22
C LYS A 113 -18.96 38.60 38.01
N THR A 114 -19.37 38.06 36.87
CA THR A 114 -18.78 38.43 35.58
C THR A 114 -19.12 39.90 35.36
N LYS A 115 -18.13 40.78 35.60
CA LYS A 115 -18.19 42.18 35.16
C LYS A 115 -18.44 42.15 33.65
N LYS A 116 -19.69 42.40 33.26
CA LYS A 116 -20.09 42.60 31.86
C LYS A 116 -19.43 43.90 31.41
N GLN A 117 -18.22 43.81 30.85
CA GLN A 117 -17.59 44.94 30.19
C GLN A 117 -18.54 45.42 29.09
N SER A 118 -18.86 46.71 29.09
CA SER A 118 -19.63 47.33 28.02
C SER A 118 -18.95 47.02 26.68
N ARG A 119 -19.69 46.58 25.66
CA ARG A 119 -19.18 46.32 24.30
C ARG A 119 -18.43 47.56 23.78
N GLY A 120 -17.12 47.61 24.01
CA GLY A 120 -16.23 48.67 23.57
C GLY A 120 -15.87 48.50 22.09
N ARG A 121 -15.09 49.44 21.54
CA ARG A 121 -14.51 49.28 20.20
C ARG A 121 -13.57 48.06 20.15
N LEU A 122 -13.49 47.40 19.00
CA LEU A 122 -12.54 46.31 18.75
C LEU A 122 -11.11 46.88 18.62
N TYR A 123 -10.17 46.30 19.35
CA TYR A 123 -8.74 46.64 19.30
C TYR A 123 -7.93 45.39 18.95
N ARG A 124 -6.67 45.55 18.52
CA ARG A 124 -5.72 44.44 18.48
C ARG A 124 -4.90 44.42 19.77
N ASP A 125 -4.81 43.26 20.39
CA ASP A 125 -4.15 43.11 21.68
C ASP A 125 -2.62 43.14 21.55
N THR A 126 -1.95 44.00 22.31
CA THR A 126 -0.48 44.03 22.36
C THR A 126 0.11 43.07 23.37
N ASN A 127 -0.68 42.59 24.34
CA ASN A 127 -0.22 41.80 25.47
C ASN A 127 -0.18 40.29 25.15
N ASP A 128 -1.19 39.73 24.47
CA ASP A 128 -1.21 38.34 23.98
C ASP A 128 -1.16 38.29 22.43
N ARG A 129 0.00 38.69 21.87
CA ARG A 129 0.26 38.70 20.41
C ARG A 129 1.14 37.53 19.97
N PHE A 130 0.68 36.78 18.96
CA PHE A 130 1.53 35.81 18.24
C PHE A 130 2.17 36.43 16.98
N ILE A 131 1.37 37.15 16.18
CA ILE A 131 1.84 37.94 15.02
C ILE A 131 1.42 39.41 15.22
N GLY A 132 0.13 39.70 15.08
CA GLY A 132 -0.39 41.07 15.08
C GLY A 132 -1.34 41.45 16.22
N GLY A 133 -1.69 40.49 17.09
CA GLY A 133 -2.66 40.71 18.17
C GLY A 133 -4.14 40.68 17.76
N VAL A 134 -4.42 40.45 16.48
CA VAL A 134 -5.79 40.48 15.91
C VAL A 134 -6.67 39.40 16.52
N CYS A 135 -6.20 38.14 16.58
CA CYS A 135 -7.00 37.05 17.14
C CYS A 135 -7.31 37.26 18.63
N SER A 136 -6.33 37.74 19.41
CA SER A 136 -6.54 38.02 20.84
C SER A 136 -7.51 39.20 21.03
N GLY A 137 -7.40 40.24 20.20
CA GLY A 137 -8.34 41.36 20.20
C GLY A 137 -9.79 40.99 19.87
N ILE A 138 -9.99 40.11 18.87
CA ILE A 138 -11.31 39.56 18.53
C ILE A 138 -11.83 38.66 19.65
N ALA A 139 -10.96 37.85 20.25
CA ALA A 139 -11.28 36.98 21.38
C ALA A 139 -11.77 37.77 22.58
N ASP A 140 -11.07 38.84 22.96
CA ASP A 140 -11.48 39.74 24.03
C ASP A 140 -12.84 40.39 23.72
N TYR A 141 -13.02 40.92 22.51
CA TYR A 141 -14.29 41.53 22.09
C TYR A 141 -15.47 40.55 22.07
N THR A 142 -15.22 39.28 21.72
CA THR A 142 -16.24 38.23 21.62
C THR A 142 -16.40 37.41 22.91
N ASN A 143 -15.53 37.63 23.90
CA ASN A 143 -15.39 36.83 25.11
C ASN A 143 -15.20 35.32 24.83
N VAL A 144 -14.34 35.00 23.85
CA VAL A 144 -13.96 33.63 23.46
C VAL A 144 -12.45 33.47 23.62
N ASP A 145 -11.96 32.27 23.89
CA ASP A 145 -10.52 31.99 23.96
C ASP A 145 -9.77 32.41 22.66
N PRO A 146 -8.69 33.22 22.76
CA PRO A 146 -7.80 33.55 21.64
C PRO A 146 -7.39 32.38 20.76
N ALA A 147 -7.20 31.19 21.34
CA ALA A 147 -6.81 30.00 20.60
C ALA A 147 -7.88 29.55 19.59
N ILE A 148 -9.17 29.64 19.92
CA ILE A 148 -10.27 29.29 19.01
C ILE A 148 -10.29 30.24 17.82
N VAL A 149 -10.12 31.54 18.07
CA VAL A 149 -10.07 32.54 16.99
C VAL A 149 -8.89 32.25 16.06
N ARG A 150 -7.73 31.83 16.59
CA ARG A 150 -6.57 31.38 15.79
C ARG A 150 -6.91 30.15 14.94
N ILE A 151 -7.66 29.17 15.46
CA ILE A 151 -8.12 27.99 14.70
C ILE A 151 -9.00 28.40 13.52
N ILE A 152 -9.99 29.28 13.75
CA ILE A 152 -10.92 29.74 12.71
C ILE A 152 -10.16 30.43 11.58
N PHE A 153 -9.23 31.33 11.92
CA PHE A 153 -8.40 32.02 10.92
C PHE A 153 -7.47 31.06 10.17
N ALA A 154 -6.90 30.06 10.84
CA ALA A 154 -6.11 29.01 10.20
C ALA A 154 -6.96 28.20 9.21
N ILE A 155 -8.13 27.70 9.62
CA ILE A 155 -9.02 26.93 8.75
C ILE A 155 -9.44 27.77 7.53
N LEU A 156 -9.89 29.01 7.73
CA LEU A 156 -10.28 29.91 6.63
C LEU A 156 -9.09 30.30 5.74
N GLY A 157 -7.88 30.39 6.29
CA GLY A 157 -6.66 30.69 5.54
C GLY A 157 -6.22 29.54 4.64
N PHE A 158 -6.21 28.31 5.16
CA PHE A 158 -5.70 27.15 4.43
C PHE A 158 -6.77 26.45 3.56
N ALA A 159 -8.06 26.58 3.90
CA ALA A 159 -9.15 26.05 3.11
C ALA A 159 -9.52 26.95 1.92
N THR A 160 -9.61 28.27 2.13
CA THR A 160 -10.10 29.21 1.10
C THR A 160 -9.16 30.38 0.79
N GLY A 161 -8.08 30.56 1.55
CA GLY A 161 -7.18 31.73 1.41
C GLY A 161 -7.74 33.03 2.03
N ILE A 162 -9.05 33.12 2.25
CA ILE A 162 -9.75 34.33 2.70
C ILE A 162 -9.32 34.71 4.12
N GLY A 163 -9.06 33.73 4.99
CA GLY A 163 -8.64 33.98 6.36
C GLY A 163 -7.34 34.79 6.46
N ILE A 164 -6.38 34.55 5.56
CA ILE A 164 -5.10 35.27 5.55
C ILE A 164 -5.32 36.73 5.17
N LEU A 165 -6.09 36.99 4.10
CA LEU A 165 -6.41 38.34 3.66
C LEU A 165 -7.18 39.12 4.72
N ALA A 166 -8.19 38.50 5.34
CA ALA A 166 -8.96 39.10 6.42
C ALA A 166 -8.07 39.45 7.63
N TYR A 167 -7.12 38.57 7.98
CA TYR A 167 -6.17 38.82 9.07
C TYR A 167 -5.29 40.04 8.79
N ILE A 168 -4.75 40.16 7.57
CA ILE A 168 -3.89 41.28 7.15
C ILE A 168 -4.68 42.60 7.18
N ILE A 169 -5.90 42.61 6.67
CA ILE A 169 -6.77 43.80 6.67
C ILE A 169 -7.07 44.24 8.10
N LEU A 170 -7.48 43.31 8.97
CA LEU A 170 -7.77 43.61 10.37
C LEU A 170 -6.52 44.05 11.14
N TRP A 171 -5.35 43.50 10.80
CA TRP A 171 -4.09 43.92 11.39
C TRP A 171 -3.74 45.38 11.06
N MET A 172 -4.04 45.82 9.83
CA MET A 172 -3.82 47.20 9.38
C MET A 172 -4.85 48.19 9.97
N VAL A 173 -6.12 47.79 10.07
CA VAL A 173 -7.22 48.66 10.49
C VAL A 173 -7.33 48.80 12.01
N LEU A 174 -7.03 47.75 12.77
CA LEU A 174 -7.27 47.75 14.22
C LEU A 174 -6.15 48.49 14.99
N PRO A 175 -6.50 49.48 15.83
CA PRO A 175 -5.53 50.16 16.68
C PRO A 175 -4.98 49.23 17.78
N PRO A 176 -3.67 49.31 18.09
CA PRO A 176 -3.07 48.55 19.19
C PRO A 176 -3.56 49.03 20.55
N LYS A 177 -3.91 48.09 21.44
CA LYS A 177 -4.20 48.36 22.85
C LYS A 177 -3.80 47.14 23.68
N GLY A 178 -3.22 47.34 24.86
CA GLY A 178 -3.03 46.25 25.82
C GLY A 178 -4.39 45.89 26.42
N LEU A 179 -4.88 44.68 26.13
CA LEU A 179 -6.17 44.20 26.64
C LEU A 179 -5.96 43.36 27.92
N GLU A 180 -7.04 43.23 28.70
CA GLU A 180 -7.06 42.33 29.86
C GLU A 180 -6.92 40.88 29.37
N GLY A 181 -6.20 40.03 30.11
CA GLY A 181 -6.07 38.62 29.75
C GLY A 181 -7.42 37.91 29.85
N HIS A 182 -7.63 36.88 29.03
CA HIS A 182 -8.85 36.06 29.12
C HIS A 182 -8.87 35.30 30.46
N ILE A 183 -9.80 35.64 31.35
CA ILE A 183 -9.93 35.06 32.72
C ILE A 183 -10.74 33.74 32.69
N GLY A 184 -11.11 33.25 31.50
CA GLY A 184 -11.93 32.06 31.30
C GLY A 184 -11.12 30.80 30.98
N LYS A 185 -11.87 29.75 30.65
CA LYS A 185 -11.32 28.47 30.15
C LYS A 185 -10.38 28.73 28.98
N ARG A 186 -9.15 28.21 29.04
CA ARG A 186 -8.12 28.41 28.00
C ARG A 186 -7.65 27.08 27.43
N LEU A 187 -7.42 27.06 26.13
CA LEU A 187 -6.98 25.88 25.41
C LEU A 187 -5.46 25.69 25.54
N TYR A 188 -5.07 24.62 26.21
CA TYR A 188 -3.69 24.15 26.33
C TYR A 188 -3.51 22.80 25.62
N ARG A 189 -2.28 22.42 25.28
CA ARG A 189 -1.95 21.04 24.87
C ARG A 189 -1.77 20.19 26.13
N ASN A 190 -2.43 19.04 26.17
CA ASN A 190 -2.40 18.15 27.32
C ASN A 190 -1.23 17.14 27.18
N PRO A 191 -0.17 17.19 28.03
CA PRO A 191 0.94 16.25 27.99
C PRO A 191 0.53 14.83 28.41
N ASP A 192 -0.39 14.70 29.36
CA ASP A 192 -0.78 13.42 29.96
C ASP A 192 -1.49 12.50 28.95
N ASP A 193 -2.17 13.08 27.96
CA ASP A 193 -2.82 12.35 26.86
C ASP A 193 -2.22 12.65 25.47
N LYS A 194 -0.91 12.87 25.43
CA LYS A 194 -0.13 13.18 24.22
C LYS A 194 -0.01 11.98 23.28
N MET A 195 -0.44 12.14 22.02
CA MET A 195 -0.12 11.23 20.91
C MET A 195 0.90 11.86 19.96
N ILE A 196 0.59 13.06 19.45
CA ILE A 196 1.50 13.93 18.71
C ILE A 196 1.27 15.33 19.32
N GLY A 197 2.22 15.83 20.10
CA GLY A 197 2.16 17.22 20.59
C GLY A 197 1.03 17.58 21.57
N GLY A 198 0.18 16.66 22.05
CA GLY A 198 -0.81 16.94 23.11
C GLY A 198 -2.08 17.68 22.66
N VAL A 199 -2.14 18.11 21.39
CA VAL A 199 -3.23 18.93 20.83
C VAL A 199 -4.61 18.27 20.97
N ALA A 200 -4.71 16.99 20.63
CA ALA A 200 -5.99 16.28 20.69
C ALA A 200 -6.49 16.07 22.12
N GLY A 201 -5.57 15.87 23.09
CA GLY A 201 -5.91 15.79 24.51
C GLY A 201 -6.31 17.15 25.09
N GLY A 202 -5.66 18.22 24.60
CA GLY A 202 -5.98 19.59 24.94
C GLY A 202 -7.37 20.02 24.48
N LEU A 203 -7.67 19.85 23.19
CA LEU A 203 -8.99 20.09 22.61
C LEU A 203 -10.07 19.25 23.29
N ALA A 204 -9.75 18.01 23.67
CA ALA A 204 -10.67 17.13 24.38
C ALA A 204 -11.06 17.67 25.76
N ALA A 205 -10.07 18.07 26.56
CA ALA A 205 -10.30 18.71 27.87
C ALA A 205 -11.08 20.02 27.71
N TYR A 206 -10.76 20.80 26.67
CA TYR A 206 -11.42 22.07 26.41
C TYR A 206 -12.91 21.93 26.04
N PHE A 207 -13.23 21.01 25.14
CA PHE A 207 -14.61 20.78 24.69
C PHE A 207 -15.39 19.76 25.55
N ASN A 208 -14.81 19.31 26.67
CA ASN A 208 -15.38 18.24 27.50
C ASN A 208 -15.77 17.00 26.68
N THR A 209 -14.88 16.57 25.78
CA THR A 209 -15.08 15.40 24.92
C THR A 209 -13.95 14.40 25.10
N SER A 210 -14.11 13.20 24.56
CA SER A 210 -13.03 12.20 24.56
C SER A 210 -11.96 12.58 23.55
N SER A 211 -10.69 12.49 23.94
CA SER A 211 -9.54 12.64 23.03
C SER A 211 -9.56 11.66 21.87
N ARG A 212 -10.21 10.50 22.05
CA ARG A 212 -10.48 9.55 20.97
C ARG A 212 -11.23 10.21 19.82
N ASN A 213 -12.31 10.93 20.12
CA ASN A 213 -13.16 11.54 19.10
C ASN A 213 -12.39 12.62 18.35
N VAL A 214 -11.64 13.44 19.08
CA VAL A 214 -10.78 14.48 18.48
C VAL A 214 -9.73 13.85 17.55
N ARG A 215 -9.04 12.79 17.99
CA ARG A 215 -8.07 12.06 17.16
C ARG A 215 -8.72 11.50 15.90
N LEU A 216 -9.91 10.91 16.02
CA LEU A 216 -10.65 10.37 14.88
C LEU A 216 -11.03 11.47 13.88
N ILE A 217 -11.52 12.61 14.35
CA ILE A 217 -11.86 13.77 13.50
C ILE A 217 -10.65 14.23 12.68
N PHE A 218 -9.48 14.39 13.30
CA PHE A 218 -8.27 14.79 12.58
C PHE A 218 -7.73 13.72 11.63
N SER A 219 -7.93 12.43 11.93
CA SER A 219 -7.48 11.33 11.07
C SER A 219 -8.45 10.97 9.95
N ALA A 220 -9.74 11.29 10.09
CA ALA A 220 -10.79 10.84 9.18
C ALA A 220 -10.58 11.31 7.73
N PRO A 221 -10.22 12.58 7.43
CA PRO A 221 -9.94 13.01 6.06
C PRO A 221 -8.78 12.29 5.40
N ILE A 222 -7.77 11.87 6.17
CA ILE A 222 -6.62 11.11 5.66
C ILE A 222 -7.08 9.69 5.28
N LEU A 223 -7.80 9.03 6.18
CA LEU A 223 -8.32 7.68 5.95
C LEU A 223 -9.35 7.63 4.83
N LEU A 224 -10.22 8.64 4.75
CA LEU A 224 -11.22 8.76 3.71
C LEU A 224 -10.58 9.02 2.34
N ASN A 225 -9.53 9.85 2.28
CA ASN A 225 -8.80 10.09 1.04
C ASN A 225 -8.14 8.81 0.51
N ILE A 226 -7.51 8.01 1.37
CA ILE A 226 -6.94 6.70 1.01
C ILE A 226 -8.03 5.76 0.49
N LEU A 227 -9.18 5.69 1.19
CA LEU A 227 -10.30 4.84 0.79
C LEU A 227 -10.89 5.26 -0.56
N ILE A 228 -11.13 6.56 -0.76
CA ILE A 228 -11.70 7.12 -1.99
C ILE A 228 -10.70 6.99 -3.14
N GLY A 229 -9.40 7.22 -2.93
CA GLY A 229 -8.38 7.07 -3.96
C GLY A 229 -8.36 5.66 -4.56
N ILE A 230 -8.42 4.64 -3.70
CA ILE A 230 -8.50 3.24 -4.14
C ILE A 230 -9.82 2.94 -4.85
N LEU A 231 -10.95 3.49 -4.36
CA LEU A 231 -12.25 3.31 -5.01
C LEU A 231 -12.32 4.02 -6.38
N ASN A 232 -11.75 5.21 -6.50
CA ASN A 232 -11.78 6.02 -7.71
C ASN A 232 -10.85 5.46 -8.79
N GLY A 233 -9.68 4.94 -8.42
CA GLY A 233 -8.79 4.22 -9.33
C GLY A 233 -9.45 2.98 -9.96
N PHE A 234 -10.48 2.43 -9.30
CA PHE A 234 -11.28 1.35 -9.85
C PHE A 234 -12.43 1.84 -10.77
N ARG A 235 -12.86 3.10 -10.64
CA ARG A 235 -14.14 3.54 -11.22
C ARG A 235 -14.01 4.14 -12.63
N TRP A 236 -13.07 5.02 -12.98
CA TRP A 236 -13.03 5.67 -14.31
C TRP A 236 -11.63 6.24 -14.67
N HIS A 237 -11.19 6.03 -15.93
CA HIS A 237 -10.10 6.58 -16.78
C HIS A 237 -9.02 7.60 -16.32
N TYR A 238 -8.75 7.85 -15.04
CA TYR A 238 -7.65 8.73 -14.63
C TYR A 238 -6.82 8.15 -13.48
N ASP A 239 -5.57 8.57 -13.48
CA ASP A 239 -4.42 8.07 -12.72
C ASP A 239 -4.75 7.54 -11.31
N PHE A 240 -4.12 6.42 -10.95
CA PHE A 240 -4.20 5.83 -9.62
C PHE A 240 -3.41 6.70 -8.64
N ASP A 241 -3.98 7.85 -8.28
CA ASP A 241 -3.37 8.80 -7.35
C ASP A 241 -3.55 8.30 -5.92
N LEU A 242 -2.66 7.38 -5.52
CA LEU A 242 -2.47 6.98 -4.12
C LEU A 242 -1.72 8.06 -3.31
N PHE A 243 -1.33 9.17 -3.96
CA PHE A 243 -0.68 10.29 -3.31
C PHE A 243 -1.72 11.11 -2.52
N LEU A 244 -1.45 11.30 -1.23
CA LEU A 244 -2.23 12.22 -0.40
C LEU A 244 -2.19 13.59 -1.07
N ASN A 245 -3.35 14.09 -1.50
CA ASN A 245 -3.45 15.46 -2.00
C ASN A 245 -3.29 16.41 -0.80
N ILE A 246 -2.06 16.83 -0.53
CA ILE A 246 -1.66 17.71 0.58
C ILE A 246 -1.66 19.18 0.14
N GLY A 247 -2.18 19.51 -1.05
CA GLY A 247 -2.25 20.87 -1.56
C GLY A 247 -3.13 21.81 -0.72
N PHE A 248 -2.88 23.11 -0.82
CA PHE A 248 -3.78 24.16 -0.31
C PHE A 248 -5.18 23.98 -0.94
N GLY A 249 -6.23 24.04 -0.12
CA GLY A 249 -7.61 23.78 -0.55
C GLY A 249 -8.06 22.30 -0.49
N SER A 250 -7.16 21.35 -0.26
CA SER A 250 -7.54 19.96 0.03
C SER A 250 -8.06 19.83 1.47
N ILE A 251 -9.12 19.05 1.67
CA ILE A 251 -9.64 18.74 3.01
C ILE A 251 -8.56 18.03 3.83
N THR A 252 -7.84 17.07 3.23
CA THR A 252 -6.76 16.34 3.91
C THR A 252 -5.61 17.28 4.31
N GLY A 253 -5.16 18.14 3.40
CA GLY A 253 -4.14 19.14 3.67
C GLY A 253 -4.55 20.12 4.78
N THR A 254 -5.80 20.59 4.75
CA THR A 254 -6.36 21.53 5.74
C THR A 254 -6.35 20.94 7.15
N PHE A 255 -6.73 19.68 7.32
CA PHE A 255 -6.73 19.02 8.64
C PHE A 255 -5.31 18.73 9.17
N ILE A 256 -4.37 18.36 8.30
CA ILE A 256 -2.96 18.16 8.69
C ILE A 256 -2.35 19.50 9.11
N LEU A 257 -2.50 20.53 8.27
CA LEU A 257 -1.92 21.85 8.53
C LEU A 257 -2.56 22.50 9.76
N SER A 258 -3.88 22.43 9.93
CA SER A 258 -4.54 22.94 11.14
C SER A 258 -4.07 22.24 12.41
N TYR A 259 -3.81 20.93 12.37
CA TYR A 259 -3.23 20.21 13.51
C TYR A 259 -1.80 20.69 13.82
N ILE A 260 -0.96 20.87 12.81
CA ILE A 260 0.41 21.38 12.97
C ILE A 260 0.39 22.80 13.53
N ILE A 261 -0.50 23.67 13.03
CA ILE A 261 -0.66 25.05 13.52
C ILE A 261 -1.09 25.03 14.98
N LEU A 262 -2.07 24.22 15.33
CA LEU A 262 -2.49 24.03 16.72
C LEU A 262 -1.34 23.53 17.60
N TRP A 263 -0.52 22.63 17.07
CA TRP A 263 0.66 22.16 17.78
C TRP A 263 1.68 23.28 18.02
N VAL A 264 1.87 24.20 17.09
CA VAL A 264 2.79 25.34 17.24
C VAL A 264 2.23 26.46 18.12
N VAL A 265 0.93 26.75 18.00
CA VAL A 265 0.28 27.92 18.64
C VAL A 265 -0.11 27.65 20.09
N LEU A 266 -0.50 26.42 20.42
CA LEU A 266 -0.96 26.11 21.77
C LEU A 266 0.23 25.83 22.70
N PRO A 267 0.32 26.45 23.89
CA PRO A 267 1.29 26.07 24.91
C PRO A 267 0.99 24.69 25.50
N GLU A 268 1.98 24.00 26.05
CA GLU A 268 1.78 22.75 26.81
C GLU A 268 1.37 23.10 28.24
N ALA A 269 0.39 22.40 28.81
CA ALA A 269 -0.01 22.58 30.21
C ALA A 269 1.01 21.84 31.10
N GLU A 270 1.93 22.58 31.69
CA GLU A 270 3.01 22.02 32.51
C GLU A 270 2.60 21.92 33.99
N SER A 271 1.84 22.89 34.51
CA SER A 271 1.37 22.90 35.91
C SER A 271 0.00 22.23 36.08
N GLU A 272 -0.31 21.73 37.28
CA GLU A 272 -1.66 21.21 37.59
C GLU A 272 -2.69 22.33 37.54
N TYR A 273 -2.27 23.54 37.88
CA TYR A 273 -3.04 24.76 37.65
C TYR A 273 -3.52 24.90 36.20
N GLU A 274 -2.62 24.85 35.21
CA GLU A 274 -2.98 24.99 33.79
C GLU A 274 -3.89 23.85 33.31
N LYS A 275 -3.71 22.65 33.88
CA LYS A 275 -4.56 21.49 33.61
C LYS A 275 -5.98 21.66 34.14
N MET A 276 -6.18 22.34 35.26
CA MET A 276 -7.50 22.68 35.79
C MET A 276 -8.16 23.79 34.96
N VAL A 277 -7.38 24.81 34.56
CA VAL A 277 -7.86 25.90 33.68
C VAL A 277 -8.36 25.37 32.33
N MET A 278 -7.66 24.39 31.73
CA MET A 278 -8.13 23.78 30.47
C MET A 278 -9.41 22.96 30.60
N ARG A 279 -9.73 22.47 31.81
CA ARG A 279 -10.97 21.72 32.09
C ARG A 279 -12.12 22.66 32.48
N GLY A 280 -11.80 23.87 32.94
CA GLY A 280 -12.76 24.84 33.44
C GLY A 280 -13.15 24.57 34.89
N GLU A 281 -12.26 23.93 35.65
CA GLU A 281 -12.41 23.65 37.08
C GLU A 281 -12.05 24.90 37.90
N THR A 282 -12.67 25.07 39.07
CA THR A 282 -12.35 26.15 40.00
C THR A 282 -10.98 25.89 40.62
N VAL A 283 -10.12 26.92 40.64
CA VAL A 283 -8.75 26.81 41.15
C VAL A 283 -8.68 27.38 42.55
N ASP A 284 -8.84 26.50 43.54
CA ASP A 284 -8.61 26.75 44.95
C ASP A 284 -7.45 25.87 45.48
N VAL A 285 -6.93 26.19 46.68
CA VAL A 285 -5.78 25.50 47.27
C VAL A 285 -6.06 24.02 47.54
N ASN A 286 -7.29 23.66 47.93
CA ASN A 286 -7.67 22.29 48.24
C ASN A 286 -7.73 21.41 47.00
N ARG A 287 -8.20 21.95 45.87
CA ARG A 287 -8.22 21.28 44.56
C ARG A 287 -6.81 21.10 44.00
N ILE A 288 -5.92 22.10 44.15
CA ILE A 288 -4.50 21.96 43.81
C ILE A 288 -3.88 20.80 44.62
N ARG A 289 -4.07 20.80 45.95
CA ARG A 289 -3.60 19.73 46.86
C ARG A 289 -4.12 18.36 46.43
N GLN A 290 -5.43 18.23 46.21
CA GLN A 290 -6.07 16.96 45.83
C GLN A 290 -5.51 16.42 44.50
N ASN A 291 -5.44 17.26 43.46
CA ASN A 291 -4.96 16.85 42.14
C ASN A 291 -3.48 16.48 42.14
N VAL A 292 -2.62 17.21 42.86
CA VAL A 292 -1.19 16.85 43.00
C VAL A 292 -1.04 15.52 43.74
N LYS A 293 -1.80 15.30 44.82
CA LYS A 293 -1.78 14.04 45.58
C LYS A 293 -2.28 12.85 44.77
N GLU A 294 -3.37 13.02 44.01
CA GLU A 294 -3.88 11.99 43.09
C GLU A 294 -2.90 11.73 41.94
N GLY A 295 -2.27 12.77 41.39
CA GLY A 295 -1.21 12.68 40.38
C GLY A 295 -0.01 11.88 40.86
N MET A 296 0.49 12.19 42.06
CA MET A 296 1.60 11.50 42.71
C MET A 296 1.24 10.05 43.09
N GLY A 297 0.03 9.82 43.60
CA GLY A 297 -0.49 8.48 43.92
C GLY A 297 -0.57 7.58 42.69
N ASN A 298 -1.13 8.10 41.59
CA ASN A 298 -1.19 7.43 40.29
C ASN A 298 0.20 7.17 39.72
N PHE A 299 1.15 8.09 39.91
CA PHE A 299 2.54 7.91 39.50
C PHE A 299 3.22 6.78 40.29
N LYS A 300 3.07 6.77 41.62
CA LYS A 300 3.61 5.74 42.52
C LYS A 300 3.02 4.36 42.22
N GLU A 301 1.71 4.27 41.97
CA GLU A 301 1.08 3.04 41.49
C GLU A 301 1.66 2.59 40.14
N ARG A 302 1.75 3.48 39.15
CA ARG A 302 2.34 3.16 37.85
C ARG A 302 3.79 2.69 37.96
N VAL A 303 4.59 3.30 38.83
CA VAL A 303 5.98 2.90 39.12
C VAL A 303 6.03 1.57 39.85
N LYS A 304 5.09 1.29 40.76
CA LYS A 304 4.98 0.01 41.47
C LYS A 304 4.53 -1.13 40.53
N THR A 305 3.56 -0.88 39.65
CA THR A 305 3.13 -1.82 38.60
C THR A 305 4.27 -2.08 37.63
N TRP A 306 4.96 -1.02 37.17
CA TRP A 306 6.14 -1.17 36.32
C TRP A 306 7.28 -1.91 37.03
N SER A 307 7.54 -1.63 38.31
CA SER A 307 8.53 -2.36 39.11
C SER A 307 8.16 -3.83 39.30
N ASN A 308 6.88 -4.16 39.44
CA ASN A 308 6.39 -5.53 39.57
C ASN A 308 6.43 -6.25 38.22
N ASP A 309 6.08 -5.58 37.12
CA ASP A 309 6.19 -6.10 35.75
C ASP A 309 7.65 -6.33 35.34
N VAL A 310 8.57 -5.47 35.79
CA VAL A 310 10.02 -5.64 35.60
C VAL A 310 10.57 -6.75 36.51
N ARG A 311 10.06 -6.89 37.74
CA ARG A 311 10.44 -8.00 38.64
C ARG A 311 9.98 -9.36 38.13
N SER A 312 8.73 -9.47 37.67
CA SER A 312 8.19 -10.70 37.08
C SER A 312 8.89 -11.05 35.78
N SER A 313 9.12 -10.05 34.91
CA SER A 313 9.93 -10.22 33.69
C SER A 313 11.39 -10.58 34.00
N SER A 314 11.97 -10.10 35.10
CA SER A 314 13.35 -10.41 35.52
C SER A 314 13.48 -11.80 36.14
N SER A 315 12.48 -12.28 36.88
CA SER A 315 12.51 -13.62 37.50
C SER A 315 12.29 -14.73 36.47
N GLU A 316 11.38 -14.55 35.50
CA GLU A 316 11.23 -15.46 34.34
C GLU A 316 12.49 -15.45 33.44
N PHE A 317 13.11 -14.28 33.26
CA PHE A 317 14.34 -14.14 32.49
C PHE A 317 15.54 -14.84 33.15
N SER A 318 15.65 -14.85 34.48
CA SER A 318 16.83 -15.41 35.18
C SER A 318 16.93 -16.94 35.13
N THR A 319 15.80 -17.65 35.16
CA THR A 319 15.75 -19.12 35.09
C THR A 319 15.83 -19.64 33.65
N GLU A 320 15.41 -18.85 32.65
CA GLU A 320 15.51 -19.21 31.22
C GLU A 320 16.88 -18.85 30.60
N VAL A 321 17.63 -17.92 31.20
CA VAL A 321 18.98 -17.51 30.75
C VAL A 321 20.08 -18.51 31.12
N GLY A 322 19.93 -19.27 32.20
CA GLY A 322 20.94 -20.25 32.64
C GLY A 322 21.16 -21.42 31.67
N THR A 323 20.14 -21.78 30.88
CA THR A 323 20.21 -22.90 29.92
C THR A 323 20.31 -22.44 28.46
N ALA A 324 20.00 -21.17 28.17
CA ALA A 324 20.04 -20.60 26.82
C ALA A 324 21.29 -19.75 26.50
N ALA A 325 22.26 -19.63 27.41
CA ALA A 325 23.50 -18.85 27.22
C ALA A 325 24.48 -19.43 26.17
N GLY A 326 24.13 -20.54 25.49
CA GLY A 326 24.96 -21.14 24.45
C GLY A 326 24.87 -20.52 23.06
N ARG A 327 23.74 -19.92 22.64
CA ARG A 327 23.62 -19.37 21.27
C ARG A 327 22.64 -18.19 21.18
N ALA A 328 23.23 -17.01 21.00
CA ALA A 328 22.68 -15.86 20.29
C ALA A 328 21.37 -15.22 20.84
N GLY A 329 21.58 -14.31 21.81
CA GLY A 329 20.95 -12.99 21.95
C GLY A 329 19.48 -12.79 21.55
N ARG A 330 18.59 -12.68 22.54
CA ARG A 330 17.24 -12.11 22.40
C ARG A 330 16.86 -11.25 23.61
N GLY A 331 16.74 -9.95 23.37
CA GLY A 331 15.92 -9.03 24.15
C GLY A 331 14.83 -8.41 23.26
N ILE A 332 14.00 -7.52 23.81
CA ILE A 332 12.89 -6.75 23.20
C ILE A 332 13.10 -6.32 21.73
N GLY A 333 14.34 -6.10 21.29
CA GLY A 333 14.70 -5.89 19.89
C GLY A 333 14.29 -7.02 18.93
N HIS A 334 14.16 -8.27 19.39
CA HIS A 334 13.61 -9.37 18.59
C HIS A 334 12.08 -9.27 18.48
N ALA A 335 11.36 -8.87 19.53
CA ALA A 335 9.91 -8.66 19.46
C ALA A 335 9.56 -7.46 18.56
N ILE A 336 10.30 -6.36 18.69
CA ILE A 336 10.19 -5.19 17.81
C ILE A 336 10.64 -5.54 16.39
N GLY A 337 11.74 -6.29 16.24
CA GLY A 337 12.23 -6.76 14.95
C GLY A 337 11.27 -7.73 14.26
N VAL A 338 10.61 -8.61 15.00
CA VAL A 338 9.57 -9.52 14.49
C VAL A 338 8.31 -8.73 14.12
N LEU A 339 7.89 -7.76 14.93
CA LEU A 339 6.78 -6.86 14.58
C LEU A 339 7.10 -6.04 13.33
N PHE A 340 8.30 -5.48 13.22
CA PHE A 340 8.76 -4.77 12.03
C PHE A 340 8.87 -5.70 10.82
N LYS A 341 9.32 -6.94 10.99
CA LYS A 341 9.46 -7.92 9.91
C LYS A 341 8.09 -8.43 9.45
N VAL A 342 7.14 -8.63 10.36
CA VAL A 342 5.74 -8.97 10.04
C VAL A 342 5.05 -7.79 9.36
N PHE A 343 5.30 -6.56 9.82
CA PHE A 343 4.80 -5.33 9.19
C PHE A 343 5.37 -5.13 7.79
N PHE A 344 6.68 -5.31 7.60
CA PHE A 344 7.32 -5.23 6.28
C PHE A 344 6.93 -6.41 5.38
N LEU A 345 6.75 -7.62 5.90
CA LEU A 345 6.23 -8.75 5.13
C LEU A 345 4.76 -8.54 4.76
N PHE A 346 3.98 -7.87 5.60
CA PHE A 346 2.61 -7.49 5.30
C PHE A 346 2.56 -6.38 4.24
N ILE A 347 3.40 -5.33 4.34
CA ILE A 347 3.51 -4.28 3.33
C ILE A 347 4.05 -4.84 2.02
N ALA A 348 5.11 -5.64 2.06
CA ALA A 348 5.66 -6.31 0.89
C ALA A 348 4.63 -7.28 0.30
N GLY A 349 3.84 -7.97 1.13
CA GLY A 349 2.71 -8.79 0.72
C GLY A 349 1.61 -7.96 0.06
N MET A 350 1.28 -6.78 0.57
CA MET A 350 0.30 -5.86 0.00
C MET A 350 0.77 -5.19 -1.28
N ILE A 351 2.06 -4.86 -1.37
CA ILE A 351 2.69 -4.34 -2.58
C ILE A 351 2.78 -5.46 -3.62
N ALA A 352 3.22 -6.66 -3.25
CA ALA A 352 3.24 -7.81 -4.15
C ALA A 352 1.83 -8.18 -4.61
N LEU A 353 0.83 -8.12 -3.74
CA LEU A 353 -0.56 -8.36 -4.07
C LEU A 353 -1.15 -7.22 -4.91
N GLY A 354 -0.83 -5.96 -4.62
CA GLY A 354 -1.21 -4.80 -5.40
C GLY A 354 -0.59 -4.79 -6.79
N LEU A 355 0.69 -5.19 -6.91
CA LEU A 355 1.39 -5.41 -8.17
C LEU A 355 0.83 -6.63 -8.91
N PHE A 356 0.49 -7.71 -8.19
CA PHE A 356 -0.15 -8.88 -8.78
C PHE A 356 -1.56 -8.55 -9.27
N ILE A 357 -2.30 -7.70 -8.58
CA ILE A 357 -3.63 -7.23 -8.96
C ILE A 357 -3.53 -6.21 -10.09
N ALA A 358 -2.57 -5.29 -10.07
CA ALA A 358 -2.27 -4.42 -11.19
C ALA A 358 -1.89 -5.24 -12.42
N PHE A 359 -1.10 -6.30 -12.24
CA PHE A 359 -0.75 -7.27 -13.27
C PHE A 359 -1.99 -8.02 -13.76
N ILE A 360 -2.88 -8.51 -12.88
CA ILE A 360 -4.13 -9.18 -13.25
C ILE A 360 -5.14 -8.22 -13.88
N ALA A 361 -5.23 -6.97 -13.44
CA ALA A 361 -6.09 -5.94 -14.01
C ALA A 361 -5.55 -5.48 -15.38
N LEU A 362 -4.23 -5.44 -15.53
CA LEU A 362 -3.56 -5.24 -16.81
C LEU A 362 -3.75 -6.44 -17.74
N LEU A 363 -3.81 -7.67 -17.21
CA LEU A 363 -4.09 -8.89 -17.98
C LEU A 363 -5.58 -9.13 -18.28
N PHE A 364 -6.52 -8.66 -17.45
CA PHE A 364 -7.93 -9.09 -17.47
C PHE A 364 -8.97 -8.00 -17.18
N GLY A 365 -8.59 -6.80 -16.70
CA GLY A 365 -9.50 -5.84 -16.04
C GLY A 365 -9.81 -4.52 -16.78
N GLY A 366 -9.13 -4.20 -17.88
CA GLY A 366 -9.44 -2.97 -18.63
C GLY A 366 -10.69 -3.11 -19.51
N ILE A 367 -11.82 -2.49 -19.13
CA ILE A 367 -13.12 -2.52 -19.86
C ILE A 367 -13.10 -1.83 -21.24
N ALA A 368 -11.96 -1.32 -21.73
CA ALA A 368 -11.90 -0.70 -23.06
C ALA A 368 -10.75 -1.17 -23.97
N TRP A 369 -9.69 -1.82 -23.46
CA TRP A 369 -8.42 -1.94 -24.20
C TRP A 369 -7.97 -3.39 -24.50
N TRP A 370 -8.78 -4.42 -24.23
CA TRP A 370 -8.35 -5.82 -24.40
C TRP A 370 -9.29 -6.69 -25.26
N PRO A 371 -9.10 -6.78 -26.59
CA PRO A 371 -9.86 -7.66 -27.50
C PRO A 371 -9.79 -9.16 -27.14
N VAL A 372 -8.68 -9.65 -26.55
CA VAL A 372 -8.57 -11.08 -26.16
C VAL A 372 -9.62 -11.46 -25.11
N ASN A 373 -10.13 -10.50 -24.34
CA ASN A 373 -11.12 -10.74 -23.29
C ASN A 373 -12.41 -11.35 -23.86
N ASN A 374 -12.76 -10.95 -25.09
CA ASN A 374 -13.87 -11.50 -25.86
C ASN A 374 -13.68 -12.99 -26.17
N PHE A 375 -12.45 -13.52 -26.10
CA PHE A 375 -12.14 -14.92 -26.40
C PHE A 375 -11.79 -15.75 -25.17
N LEU A 376 -11.68 -15.15 -23.98
CA LEU A 376 -11.25 -15.83 -22.74
C LEU A 376 -12.40 -16.42 -21.92
N TRP A 377 -13.44 -15.65 -21.61
CA TRP A 377 -14.50 -16.07 -20.68
C TRP A 377 -15.61 -16.85 -21.36
N THR A 378 -15.94 -18.05 -20.88
CA THR A 378 -17.09 -18.83 -21.41
C THR A 378 -18.37 -18.63 -20.61
N SER A 379 -18.30 -18.05 -19.41
CA SER A 379 -19.45 -17.87 -18.53
C SER A 379 -19.33 -16.58 -17.72
N GLY A 380 -20.45 -15.87 -17.53
CA GLY A 380 -20.52 -14.70 -16.65
C GLY A 380 -20.07 -15.00 -15.21
N TRP A 381 -20.27 -16.24 -14.74
CA TRP A 381 -19.78 -16.65 -13.41
C TRP A 381 -18.25 -16.68 -13.32
N GLN A 382 -17.52 -16.96 -14.40
CA GLN A 382 -16.05 -16.87 -14.39
C GLN A 382 -15.60 -15.43 -14.17
N GLN A 383 -16.29 -14.47 -14.81
CA GLN A 383 -16.02 -13.05 -14.61
C GLN A 383 -16.34 -12.62 -13.18
N VAL A 384 -17.52 -12.98 -12.66
CA VAL A 384 -17.91 -12.66 -11.28
C VAL A 384 -16.93 -13.23 -10.26
N LEU A 385 -16.52 -14.50 -10.43
CA LEU A 385 -15.57 -15.13 -9.51
C LEU A 385 -14.18 -14.49 -9.60
N ALA A 386 -13.69 -14.16 -10.80
CA ALA A 386 -12.43 -13.44 -10.98
C ALA A 386 -12.45 -12.07 -10.28
N TRP A 387 -13.52 -11.30 -10.47
CA TRP A 387 -13.70 -10.01 -9.80
C TRP A 387 -13.87 -10.13 -8.29
N ALA A 388 -14.65 -11.11 -7.82
CA ALA A 388 -14.82 -11.37 -6.39
C ALA A 388 -13.49 -11.71 -5.71
N THR A 389 -12.67 -12.55 -6.34
CA THR A 389 -11.30 -12.84 -5.89
C THR A 389 -10.48 -11.55 -5.81
N LEU A 390 -10.41 -10.77 -6.90
CA LEU A 390 -9.63 -9.54 -6.94
C LEU A 390 -10.05 -8.54 -5.84
N ILE A 391 -11.36 -8.31 -5.70
CA ILE A 391 -11.93 -7.38 -4.72
C ILE A 391 -11.66 -7.85 -3.29
N LEU A 392 -11.90 -9.11 -2.97
CA LEU A 392 -11.70 -9.63 -1.61
C LEU A 392 -10.24 -9.63 -1.22
N PHE A 393 -9.34 -9.99 -2.14
CA PHE A 393 -7.91 -9.97 -1.87
C PHE A 393 -7.37 -8.55 -1.71
N LEU A 394 -7.93 -7.54 -2.40
CA LEU A 394 -7.50 -6.14 -2.28
C LEU A 394 -8.10 -5.44 -1.06
N ILE A 395 -9.43 -5.48 -0.93
CA ILE A 395 -10.18 -4.64 0.01
C ILE A 395 -10.06 -5.18 1.43
N VAL A 396 -10.06 -6.50 1.64
CA VAL A 396 -10.09 -7.06 3.00
C VAL A 396 -8.81 -6.71 3.79
N PRO A 397 -7.58 -6.90 3.26
CA PRO A 397 -6.37 -6.50 3.97
C PRO A 397 -6.26 -4.99 4.16
N LEU A 398 -6.68 -4.21 3.15
CA LEU A 398 -6.71 -2.75 3.23
C LEU A 398 -7.62 -2.30 4.37
N MET A 399 -8.84 -2.83 4.46
CA MET A 399 -9.79 -2.50 5.52
C MET A 399 -9.29 -2.99 6.89
N GLY A 400 -8.61 -4.14 6.93
CA GLY A 400 -7.89 -4.62 8.11
C GLY A 400 -6.80 -3.64 8.57
N PHE A 401 -6.03 -3.08 7.63
CA PHE A 401 -5.00 -2.10 7.91
C PHE A 401 -5.57 -0.75 8.35
N ILE A 402 -6.62 -0.25 7.67
CA ILE A 402 -7.33 0.97 8.05
C ILE A 402 -7.91 0.83 9.47
N THR A 403 -8.58 -0.28 9.77
CA THR A 403 -9.12 -0.53 11.11
C THR A 403 -8.03 -0.66 12.16
N TRP A 404 -6.87 -1.22 11.81
CA TRP A 404 -5.69 -1.22 12.69
C TRP A 404 -5.17 0.20 12.97
N ILE A 405 -5.03 1.06 11.95
CA ILE A 405 -4.66 2.48 12.12
C ILE A 405 -5.68 3.18 13.01
N VAL A 406 -6.97 3.05 12.72
CA VAL A 406 -8.07 3.64 13.49
C VAL A 406 -7.98 3.23 14.94
N ARG A 407 -7.80 1.92 15.24
CA ARG A 407 -7.67 1.43 16.61
C ARG A 407 -6.42 1.98 17.31
N ARG A 408 -5.30 2.08 16.59
CA ARG A 408 -4.03 2.61 17.11
C ARG A 408 -4.13 4.09 17.45
N VAL A 409 -4.71 4.90 16.56
CA VAL A 409 -4.95 6.34 16.74
C VAL A 409 -5.98 6.57 17.85
N ALA A 410 -7.05 5.79 17.89
CA ALA A 410 -8.10 5.89 18.90
C ALA A 410 -7.70 5.33 20.28
N ARG A 411 -6.49 4.77 20.45
CA ARG A 411 -6.03 4.05 21.66
C ARG A 411 -7.06 3.03 22.19
N VAL A 412 -7.77 2.36 21.29
CA VAL A 412 -8.79 1.37 21.67
C VAL A 412 -8.08 0.13 22.21
N LYS A 413 -8.25 -0.13 23.52
CA LYS A 413 -7.67 -1.32 24.20
C LYS A 413 -8.57 -2.57 24.12
N SER A 414 -9.78 -2.43 23.57
CA SER A 414 -10.74 -3.55 23.46
C SER A 414 -10.23 -4.63 22.50
N LYS A 415 -10.09 -5.86 23.02
CA LYS A 415 -9.86 -7.09 22.24
C LYS A 415 -11.19 -7.64 21.73
N SER A 416 -11.84 -6.94 20.80
CA SER A 416 -12.95 -7.52 20.05
C SER A 416 -12.39 -8.48 19.00
N ASN A 417 -12.63 -9.78 19.21
CA ASN A 417 -12.21 -10.86 18.31
C ASN A 417 -13.10 -10.94 17.05
N TYR A 418 -14.32 -10.40 17.08
CA TYR A 418 -15.29 -10.45 15.97
C TYR A 418 -14.75 -9.84 14.68
N LEU A 419 -14.03 -8.72 14.79
CA LEU A 419 -13.47 -8.05 13.61
C LEU A 419 -12.43 -8.94 12.90
N GLY A 420 -11.65 -9.70 13.68
CA GLY A 420 -10.72 -10.69 13.14
C GLY A 420 -11.45 -11.82 12.42
N TRP A 421 -12.55 -12.33 12.99
CA TRP A 421 -13.39 -13.35 12.35
C TRP A 421 -14.05 -12.86 11.06
N ILE A 422 -14.52 -11.61 11.01
CA ILE A 422 -15.11 -11.02 9.80
C ILE A 422 -14.07 -10.93 8.68
N PHE A 423 -12.89 -10.35 8.96
CA PHE A 423 -11.83 -10.25 7.94
C PHE A 423 -11.28 -11.63 7.55
N GLY A 424 -11.10 -12.53 8.51
CA GLY A 424 -10.72 -13.92 8.23
C GLY A 424 -11.75 -14.63 7.35
N GLY A 425 -13.04 -14.48 7.66
CA GLY A 425 -14.13 -15.05 6.87
C GLY A 425 -14.19 -14.50 5.45
N LEU A 426 -14.07 -13.18 5.28
CA LEU A 426 -14.03 -12.53 3.96
C LEU A 426 -12.80 -12.95 3.14
N TRP A 427 -11.65 -13.14 3.79
CA TRP A 427 -10.44 -13.64 3.14
C TRP A 427 -10.59 -15.09 2.68
N VAL A 428 -11.19 -15.94 3.51
CA VAL A 428 -11.51 -17.33 3.15
C VAL A 428 -12.50 -17.37 1.98
N LEU A 429 -13.50 -16.49 1.94
CA LEU A 429 -14.39 -16.33 0.78
C LEU A 429 -13.62 -15.96 -0.49
N GLY A 430 -12.56 -15.14 -0.38
CA GLY A 430 -11.66 -14.81 -1.49
C GLY A 430 -10.98 -16.05 -2.07
N TRP A 431 -10.45 -16.93 -1.21
CA TRP A 431 -9.87 -18.22 -1.62
C TRP A 431 -10.90 -19.16 -2.23
N ILE A 432 -12.10 -19.25 -1.66
CA ILE A 432 -13.19 -20.05 -2.22
C ILE A 432 -13.52 -19.57 -3.64
N ALA A 433 -13.67 -18.24 -3.83
CA ALA A 433 -13.90 -17.66 -5.15
C ALA A 433 -12.75 -17.98 -6.13
N ALA A 434 -11.50 -17.92 -5.67
CA ALA A 434 -10.31 -18.20 -6.50
C ALA A 434 -10.26 -19.67 -6.94
N ILE A 435 -10.55 -20.59 -6.03
CA ILE A 435 -10.59 -22.02 -6.31
C ILE A 435 -11.73 -22.36 -7.27
N LEU A 436 -12.92 -21.79 -7.05
CA LEU A 436 -14.07 -21.96 -7.95
C LEU A 436 -13.79 -21.39 -9.34
N PHE A 437 -13.15 -20.22 -9.40
CA PHE A 437 -12.71 -19.59 -10.63
C PHE A 437 -11.75 -20.50 -11.41
N ALA A 438 -10.64 -20.89 -10.77
CA ALA A 438 -9.65 -21.77 -11.38
C ALA A 438 -10.28 -23.09 -11.83
N SER A 439 -11.09 -23.73 -10.97
CA SER A 439 -11.81 -24.97 -11.30
C SER A 439 -12.74 -24.80 -12.50
N SER A 440 -13.41 -23.66 -12.61
CA SER A 440 -14.28 -23.35 -13.74
C SER A 440 -13.51 -23.23 -15.05
N ILE A 441 -12.34 -22.57 -15.03
CA ILE A 441 -11.45 -22.44 -16.18
C ILE A 441 -10.86 -23.80 -16.57
N PHE A 442 -10.29 -24.55 -15.63
CA PHE A 442 -9.75 -25.89 -15.89
C PHE A 442 -10.79 -26.84 -16.46
N ARG A 443 -12.04 -26.76 -15.99
CA ARG A 443 -13.13 -27.59 -16.54
C ARG A 443 -13.38 -27.32 -18.01
N ASP A 444 -13.18 -26.10 -18.51
CA ASP A 444 -13.38 -25.79 -19.92
C ASP A 444 -12.33 -26.46 -20.85
N PHE A 445 -11.21 -26.90 -20.30
CA PHE A 445 -10.13 -27.60 -21.01
C PHE A 445 -10.09 -29.11 -20.72
N SER A 446 -11.11 -29.64 -20.03
CA SER A 446 -11.08 -31.02 -19.50
C SER A 446 -11.23 -32.11 -20.56
N VAL A 447 -11.98 -31.85 -21.65
CA VAL A 447 -12.25 -32.79 -22.73
C VAL A 447 -11.72 -32.22 -24.05
N TYR A 448 -11.01 -33.03 -24.84
CA TYR A 448 -10.47 -32.67 -26.15
C TYR A 448 -10.99 -33.68 -27.18
N LYS A 449 -11.74 -33.19 -28.15
CA LYS A 449 -12.41 -34.00 -29.16
C LYS A 449 -12.24 -33.35 -30.53
N SER A 450 -12.37 -34.18 -31.55
CA SER A 450 -12.32 -33.76 -32.94
C SER A 450 -13.63 -34.01 -33.66
N THR A 451 -13.78 -33.35 -34.80
CA THR A 451 -14.76 -33.69 -35.83
C THR A 451 -14.09 -33.63 -37.19
N ASP A 452 -14.37 -34.60 -38.03
CA ASP A 452 -13.82 -34.72 -39.36
C ASP A 452 -14.80 -34.24 -40.44
N THR A 453 -14.26 -33.76 -41.55
CA THR A 453 -15.03 -33.42 -42.74
C THR A 453 -14.24 -33.85 -43.97
N PRO A 454 -14.75 -34.78 -44.79
CA PRO A 454 -14.07 -35.20 -46.01
C PRO A 454 -14.06 -34.06 -47.04
N ILE A 455 -12.96 -33.92 -47.77
CA ILE A 455 -12.81 -33.00 -48.89
C ILE A 455 -13.04 -33.79 -50.19
N THR A 456 -13.92 -33.29 -51.05
CA THR A 456 -14.07 -33.85 -52.40
C THR A 456 -12.88 -33.45 -53.27
N LEU A 457 -12.13 -34.45 -53.76
CA LEU A 457 -10.96 -34.25 -54.62
C LEU A 457 -11.21 -34.75 -56.03
N THR A 458 -10.91 -33.92 -57.02
CA THR A 458 -10.70 -34.35 -58.40
C THR A 458 -9.36 -35.05 -58.50
N GLN A 459 -9.33 -36.24 -59.10
CA GLN A 459 -8.13 -37.05 -59.16
C GLN A 459 -7.10 -36.44 -60.14
N PRO A 460 -5.84 -36.20 -59.73
CA PRO A 460 -4.84 -35.59 -60.59
C PRO A 460 -4.49 -36.50 -61.79
N ALA A 461 -4.65 -36.00 -63.02
CA ALA A 461 -4.40 -36.77 -64.25
C ALA A 461 -2.95 -37.28 -64.35
N ASN A 462 -1.98 -36.52 -63.84
CA ASN A 462 -0.56 -36.87 -63.86
C ASN A 462 -0.10 -37.63 -62.61
N GLY A 463 -1.02 -38.10 -61.78
CA GLY A 463 -0.71 -38.84 -60.55
C GLY A 463 0.09 -38.01 -59.52
N LYS A 464 -0.05 -36.68 -59.54
CA LYS A 464 0.64 -35.75 -58.63
C LYS A 464 -0.33 -34.75 -58.00
N LEU A 465 -0.38 -34.68 -56.68
CA LEU A 465 -1.12 -33.67 -55.93
C LEU A 465 -0.19 -32.57 -55.40
N ILE A 466 -0.59 -31.31 -55.54
CA ILE A 466 0.16 -30.14 -55.04
C ILE A 466 -0.68 -29.48 -53.95
N VAL A 467 -0.12 -29.32 -52.75
CA VAL A 467 -0.75 -28.56 -51.66
C VAL A 467 -0.19 -27.15 -51.68
N ALA A 468 -1.06 -26.15 -51.79
CA ALA A 468 -0.67 -24.74 -51.90
C ALA A 468 -1.59 -23.84 -51.06
N VAL A 469 -1.13 -22.62 -50.82
CA VAL A 469 -1.89 -21.57 -50.14
C VAL A 469 -1.93 -20.34 -51.04
N SER A 470 -3.05 -20.11 -51.71
CA SER A 470 -3.21 -19.00 -52.66
C SER A 470 -3.41 -17.65 -51.98
N GLU A 471 -4.12 -17.61 -50.85
CA GLU A 471 -4.38 -16.40 -50.05
C GLU A 471 -3.07 -15.72 -49.60
N PRO A 472 -3.03 -14.39 -49.38
CA PRO A 472 -1.86 -13.71 -48.83
C PRO A 472 -1.48 -14.23 -47.44
N GLU A 473 -0.28 -13.94 -46.97
CA GLU A 473 0.09 -14.25 -45.58
C GLU A 473 -0.87 -13.56 -44.61
N LEU A 474 -1.16 -14.21 -43.48
CA LEU A 474 -2.05 -13.63 -42.48
C LEU A 474 -1.32 -12.49 -41.79
N GLU A 475 -1.75 -11.26 -42.06
CA GLU A 475 -1.25 -10.05 -41.41
C GLU A 475 -2.23 -9.56 -40.35
N TYR A 476 -1.70 -8.86 -39.35
CA TYR A 476 -2.50 -8.23 -38.31
C TYR A 476 -3.30 -7.06 -38.89
N SER A 477 -4.63 -7.13 -38.78
CA SER A 477 -5.58 -6.13 -39.32
C SER A 477 -6.26 -5.29 -38.23
N GLY A 478 -5.94 -5.56 -36.95
CA GLY A 478 -6.55 -4.88 -35.82
C GLY A 478 -6.07 -3.44 -35.62
N ARG A 479 -6.77 -2.70 -34.75
CA ARG A 479 -6.51 -1.28 -34.45
C ARG A 479 -5.56 -1.07 -33.26
N PHE A 480 -4.95 -2.13 -32.73
CA PHE A 480 -4.23 -2.08 -31.45
C PHE A 480 -2.73 -1.91 -31.69
N GLY A 481 -2.25 -0.66 -31.76
CA GLY A 481 -0.87 -0.30 -32.11
C GLY A 481 0.23 -0.71 -31.12
N TRP A 482 -0.09 -1.40 -30.02
CA TRP A 482 0.89 -2.04 -29.13
C TRP A 482 1.18 -3.51 -29.52
N ILE A 483 0.39 -4.07 -30.45
CA ILE A 483 0.68 -5.31 -31.16
C ILE A 483 1.49 -4.89 -32.39
N ASP A 484 2.74 -4.48 -32.19
CA ASP A 484 3.67 -4.13 -33.27
C ASP A 484 4.76 -5.20 -33.39
N GLU A 485 5.22 -5.37 -34.63
CA GLU A 485 6.24 -6.30 -35.13
C GLU A 485 5.76 -7.70 -35.55
N GLY A 486 5.23 -7.75 -36.78
CA GLY A 486 5.32 -8.92 -37.65
C GLY A 486 4.41 -10.07 -37.25
N GLY A 487 3.10 -9.83 -37.23
CA GLY A 487 2.02 -10.80 -36.96
C GLY A 487 2.01 -12.01 -37.91
N ASN A 488 3.09 -12.79 -37.94
CA ASN A 488 3.28 -13.92 -38.82
C ASN A 488 2.43 -15.06 -38.29
N GLY A 489 1.19 -15.10 -38.76
CA GLY A 489 0.29 -16.23 -38.57
C GLY A 489 -0.77 -16.11 -37.49
N TRP A 490 -1.11 -14.90 -37.05
CA TRP A 490 -2.34 -14.65 -36.29
C TRP A 490 -2.86 -13.23 -36.48
N ASP A 491 -4.18 -13.07 -36.36
CA ASP A 491 -4.86 -11.78 -36.44
C ASP A 491 -5.97 -11.71 -35.37
N LEU A 492 -6.17 -10.54 -34.78
CA LEU A 492 -7.13 -10.31 -33.70
C LEU A 492 -7.94 -9.04 -33.94
N THR A 493 -9.23 -9.24 -34.21
CA THR A 493 -10.25 -8.21 -34.34
C THR A 493 -11.19 -8.24 -33.12
N GLU A 494 -12.18 -7.34 -33.06
CA GLU A 494 -13.16 -7.32 -31.96
C GLU A 494 -14.02 -8.60 -31.89
N ASP A 495 -14.26 -9.23 -33.05
CA ASP A 495 -15.19 -10.35 -33.21
C ASP A 495 -14.52 -11.67 -33.59
N THR A 496 -13.34 -11.61 -34.22
CA THR A 496 -12.65 -12.78 -34.77
C THR A 496 -11.19 -12.85 -34.35
N LEU A 497 -10.78 -14.02 -33.88
CA LEU A 497 -9.38 -14.43 -33.72
C LEU A 497 -9.05 -15.39 -34.87
N LYS A 498 -8.13 -15.00 -35.76
CA LYS A 498 -7.69 -15.83 -36.89
C LYS A 498 -6.28 -16.35 -36.63
N LEU A 499 -6.04 -17.63 -36.94
CA LEU A 499 -4.78 -18.32 -36.67
C LEU A 499 -4.33 -19.09 -37.93
N SER A 500 -3.05 -19.00 -38.32
CA SER A 500 -2.46 -19.76 -39.44
C SER A 500 -1.97 -21.16 -39.04
N ALA A 501 -2.34 -21.61 -37.84
CA ALA A 501 -1.90 -22.85 -37.21
C ALA A 501 -2.53 -24.10 -37.86
N VAL A 502 -1.98 -24.58 -38.98
CA VAL A 502 -2.54 -25.72 -39.72
C VAL A 502 -1.51 -26.84 -39.77
N LYS A 503 -1.90 -28.05 -39.33
CA LYS A 503 -1.07 -29.24 -39.39
C LYS A 503 -1.43 -30.10 -40.59
N PHE A 504 -0.44 -30.70 -41.23
CA PHE A 504 -0.66 -31.68 -42.31
C PHE A 504 -0.16 -33.05 -41.90
N LYS A 505 -0.93 -34.09 -42.21
CA LYS A 505 -0.58 -35.49 -42.00
C LYS A 505 -0.76 -36.25 -43.29
N VAL A 506 0.32 -36.82 -43.80
CA VAL A 506 0.27 -37.60 -45.04
C VAL A 506 0.34 -39.08 -44.72
N ARG A 507 -0.52 -39.87 -45.37
CA ARG A 507 -0.61 -41.33 -45.19
C ARG A 507 -0.83 -42.03 -46.52
N ALA A 508 -0.51 -43.32 -46.59
CA ALA A 508 -0.86 -44.15 -47.73
C ALA A 508 -2.39 -44.24 -47.86
N SER A 509 -2.89 -44.08 -49.08
CA SER A 509 -4.29 -44.33 -49.38
C SER A 509 -4.54 -45.84 -49.44
N PRO A 510 -5.63 -46.35 -48.83
CA PRO A 510 -6.03 -47.75 -48.99
C PRO A 510 -6.46 -48.07 -50.43
N ASP A 511 -6.82 -47.03 -51.20
CA ASP A 511 -7.37 -47.15 -52.54
C ASP A 511 -6.41 -46.47 -53.54
N ASP A 512 -6.59 -46.69 -54.85
CA ASP A 512 -5.80 -45.99 -55.87
C ASP A 512 -6.21 -44.51 -56.07
N GLN A 513 -6.95 -43.92 -55.12
CA GLN A 513 -7.45 -42.55 -55.20
C GLN A 513 -6.87 -41.66 -54.09
N TYR A 514 -6.60 -40.40 -54.43
CA TYR A 514 -6.32 -39.37 -53.45
C TYR A 514 -7.58 -39.05 -52.65
N SER A 515 -7.46 -38.97 -51.33
CA SER A 515 -8.51 -38.45 -50.45
C SER A 515 -7.90 -37.50 -49.43
N ALA A 516 -8.66 -36.49 -49.00
CA ALA A 516 -8.23 -35.58 -47.94
C ALA A 516 -9.38 -35.36 -46.95
N THR A 517 -9.03 -35.23 -45.67
CA THR A 517 -9.99 -35.04 -44.58
C THR A 517 -9.50 -33.92 -43.66
N ILE A 518 -10.40 -32.99 -43.33
CA ILE A 518 -10.13 -31.92 -42.37
C ILE A 518 -10.57 -32.39 -40.99
N TRP A 519 -9.63 -32.52 -40.07
CA TRP A 519 -9.87 -32.74 -38.66
C TRP A 519 -9.84 -31.42 -37.91
N ARG A 520 -10.97 -31.05 -37.30
CA ARG A 520 -11.11 -29.89 -36.43
C ARG A 520 -11.08 -30.35 -34.99
N PHE A 521 -10.26 -29.72 -34.15
CA PHE A 521 -10.13 -30.06 -32.74
C PHE A 521 -10.55 -28.88 -31.85
N SER A 522 -11.09 -29.16 -30.68
CA SER A 522 -11.30 -28.15 -29.63
C SER A 522 -11.41 -28.79 -28.26
N CYS A 523 -11.16 -28.00 -27.22
CA CYS A 523 -11.50 -28.36 -25.84
C CYS A 523 -12.93 -27.92 -25.44
N GLY A 524 -13.51 -28.64 -24.49
CA GLY A 524 -14.81 -28.37 -23.88
C GLY A 524 -14.94 -28.92 -22.46
N ARG A 525 -16.04 -28.52 -21.79
CA ARG A 525 -16.41 -29.05 -20.45
C ARG A 525 -16.95 -30.47 -20.53
N ASN A 526 -17.49 -30.83 -21.70
CA ASN A 526 -17.98 -32.15 -22.04
C ASN A 526 -17.70 -32.40 -23.54
N GLU A 527 -17.99 -33.61 -24.02
CA GLU A 527 -17.74 -34.00 -25.42
C GLU A 527 -18.58 -33.19 -26.42
N GLN A 528 -19.82 -32.85 -26.09
CA GLN A 528 -20.70 -32.08 -26.97
C GLN A 528 -20.20 -30.65 -27.15
N ASP A 529 -19.77 -29.98 -26.07
CA ASP A 529 -19.19 -28.64 -26.09
C ASP A 529 -17.92 -28.62 -26.94
N ALA A 530 -17.06 -29.63 -26.78
CA ALA A 530 -15.82 -29.76 -27.54
C ALA A 530 -16.10 -29.95 -29.03
N LYS A 531 -17.02 -30.84 -29.40
CA LYS A 531 -17.43 -31.06 -30.80
C LYS A 531 -18.12 -29.85 -31.41
N SER A 532 -19.01 -29.19 -30.66
CA SER A 532 -19.71 -27.98 -31.11
C SER A 532 -18.72 -26.87 -31.47
N ARG A 533 -17.74 -26.60 -30.60
CA ARG A 533 -16.67 -25.63 -30.88
C ARG A 533 -15.77 -26.04 -32.03
N ALA A 534 -15.44 -27.33 -32.14
CA ALA A 534 -14.66 -27.85 -33.27
C ALA A 534 -15.40 -27.65 -34.61
N ASN A 535 -16.70 -27.92 -34.66
CA ASN A 535 -17.53 -27.70 -35.84
C ASN A 535 -17.70 -26.22 -36.21
N ALA A 536 -17.65 -25.34 -35.21
CA ALA A 536 -17.73 -23.90 -35.43
C ALA A 536 -16.45 -23.28 -36.01
N ILE A 537 -15.35 -24.04 -36.11
CA ILE A 537 -14.10 -23.55 -36.72
C ILE A 537 -14.32 -23.36 -38.23
N GLN A 538 -14.21 -22.11 -38.67
CA GLN A 538 -14.35 -21.74 -40.07
C GLN A 538 -13.01 -21.90 -40.79
N PHE A 539 -12.95 -22.87 -41.69
CA PHE A 539 -11.78 -23.17 -42.50
C PHE A 539 -12.18 -23.86 -43.80
N GLY A 540 -11.76 -23.27 -44.91
CA GLY A 540 -12.03 -23.71 -46.28
C GLY A 540 -10.82 -24.35 -46.94
N VAL A 541 -11.11 -25.32 -47.81
CA VAL A 541 -10.15 -25.93 -48.73
C VAL A 541 -10.84 -26.05 -50.08
N THR A 542 -10.16 -25.62 -51.14
CA THR A 542 -10.67 -25.73 -52.51
C THR A 542 -9.76 -26.63 -53.33
N ASN A 543 -10.34 -27.46 -54.19
CA ASN A 543 -9.57 -28.30 -55.10
C ASN A 543 -9.72 -27.76 -56.52
N ARG A 544 -8.59 -27.62 -57.21
CA ARG A 544 -8.50 -27.21 -58.62
C ARG A 544 -7.58 -28.18 -59.33
N ASP A 545 -8.16 -29.15 -60.03
CA ASP A 545 -7.45 -30.22 -60.73
C ASP A 545 -6.46 -30.97 -59.83
N SER A 546 -5.16 -30.69 -60.00
CA SER A 546 -4.06 -31.30 -59.25
C SER A 546 -3.64 -30.50 -58.02
N ILE A 547 -4.29 -29.37 -57.73
CA ILE A 547 -3.95 -28.45 -56.64
C ILE A 547 -5.01 -28.55 -55.54
N LEU A 548 -4.54 -28.78 -54.32
CA LEU A 548 -5.30 -28.64 -53.08
C LEU A 548 -4.95 -27.29 -52.46
N ASP A 549 -5.80 -26.30 -52.69
CA ASP A 549 -5.61 -24.92 -52.24
C ASP A 549 -6.26 -24.72 -50.87
N VAL A 550 -5.42 -24.44 -49.88
CA VAL A 550 -5.76 -24.34 -48.47
C VAL A 550 -5.76 -22.86 -48.05
N GLN A 551 -6.73 -22.45 -47.21
CA GLN A 551 -6.77 -21.08 -46.67
C GLN A 551 -5.55 -20.75 -45.81
N ASN A 552 -5.23 -19.46 -45.67
CA ASN A 552 -4.09 -18.97 -44.87
C ASN A 552 -4.27 -19.08 -43.35
N GLY A 553 -5.39 -19.63 -42.88
CA GLY A 553 -5.70 -19.83 -41.47
C GLY A 553 -7.18 -20.05 -41.23
N TYR A 554 -7.55 -20.26 -39.98
CA TYR A 554 -8.93 -20.47 -39.54
C TYR A 554 -9.37 -19.41 -38.55
N ALA A 555 -10.67 -19.11 -38.56
CA ALA A 555 -11.28 -18.10 -37.72
C ALA A 555 -12.02 -18.73 -36.53
N ILE A 556 -11.86 -18.10 -35.37
CA ILE A 556 -12.58 -18.39 -34.12
C ILE A 556 -13.39 -17.15 -33.78
N SER A 557 -14.69 -17.31 -33.60
CA SER A 557 -15.57 -16.20 -33.22
C SER A 557 -15.57 -15.95 -31.71
N LYS A 558 -15.90 -14.72 -31.32
CA LYS A 558 -16.06 -14.36 -29.91
C LYS A 558 -17.15 -15.16 -29.20
N GLU A 559 -18.10 -15.76 -29.90
CA GLU A 559 -19.14 -16.61 -29.30
C GLU A 559 -18.57 -17.97 -28.88
N ASN A 560 -17.67 -18.52 -29.69
CA ASN A 560 -17.13 -19.87 -29.48
C ASN A 560 -15.98 -19.91 -28.47
N LYS A 561 -15.29 -18.77 -28.28
CA LYS A 561 -14.16 -18.55 -27.35
C LYS A 561 -12.95 -19.42 -27.68
N PHE A 562 -11.75 -18.96 -27.37
CA PHE A 562 -10.54 -19.76 -27.58
C PHE A 562 -10.43 -20.85 -26.52
N ARG A 563 -10.36 -22.11 -26.94
CA ARG A 563 -10.27 -23.33 -26.13
C ARG A 563 -9.41 -24.38 -26.82
N GLY A 564 -8.23 -23.96 -27.29
CA GLY A 564 -7.28 -24.86 -27.94
C GLY A 564 -7.80 -25.41 -29.27
N GLN A 565 -8.55 -24.60 -30.01
CA GLN A 565 -8.97 -24.96 -31.37
C GLN A 565 -7.73 -25.18 -32.25
N ASN A 566 -7.77 -26.20 -33.10
CA ASN A 566 -6.71 -26.48 -34.07
C ASN A 566 -7.25 -27.26 -35.28
N ILE A 567 -6.52 -27.22 -36.39
CA ILE A 567 -6.84 -27.93 -37.62
C ILE A 567 -5.70 -28.86 -38.03
N GLU A 568 -6.05 -30.10 -38.36
CA GLU A 568 -5.18 -31.07 -39.00
C GLU A 568 -5.80 -31.54 -40.32
N ILE A 569 -5.06 -31.47 -41.42
CA ILE A 569 -5.47 -31.99 -42.72
C ILE A 569 -4.77 -33.33 -42.93
N GLU A 570 -5.55 -34.41 -42.98
CA GLU A 570 -5.07 -35.74 -43.33
C GLU A 570 -5.19 -35.93 -44.84
N ILE A 571 -4.05 -36.10 -45.53
CA ILE A 571 -3.99 -36.34 -46.97
C ILE A 571 -3.56 -37.78 -47.20
N ARG A 572 -4.39 -38.56 -47.87
CA ARG A 572 -4.12 -39.94 -48.27
C ARG A 572 -3.68 -39.98 -49.72
N VAL A 573 -2.46 -40.47 -49.94
CA VAL A 573 -1.81 -40.55 -51.25
C VAL A 573 -1.67 -42.01 -51.67
N PRO A 574 -2.14 -42.42 -52.86
CA PRO A 574 -1.96 -43.79 -53.34
C PRO A 574 -0.49 -44.18 -53.51
N ILE A 575 -0.19 -45.45 -53.28
CA ILE A 575 1.17 -45.98 -53.42
C ILE A 575 1.70 -45.72 -54.84
N GLY A 576 2.94 -45.24 -54.95
CA GLY A 576 3.59 -44.91 -56.21
C GLY A 576 3.20 -43.54 -56.81
N LYS A 577 2.18 -42.86 -56.28
CA LYS A 577 1.79 -41.51 -56.71
C LYS A 577 2.53 -40.42 -55.92
N LYS A 578 2.50 -39.19 -56.43
CA LYS A 578 3.34 -38.07 -55.94
C LYS A 578 2.56 -37.00 -55.16
N ILE A 579 3.17 -36.43 -54.14
CA ILE A 579 2.69 -35.23 -53.45
C ILE A 579 3.80 -34.17 -53.36
N ARG A 580 3.44 -32.90 -53.53
CA ARG A 580 4.32 -31.74 -53.32
C ARG A 580 3.64 -30.75 -52.41
N PHE A 581 4.37 -30.24 -51.42
CA PHE A 581 3.97 -29.03 -50.69
C PHE A 581 4.64 -27.83 -51.33
N ASP A 582 3.86 -26.86 -51.81
CA ASP A 582 4.37 -25.62 -52.38
C ASP A 582 5.07 -24.77 -51.31
N GLU A 583 6.00 -23.90 -51.72
CA GLU A 583 6.69 -22.98 -50.80
C GLU A 583 5.73 -22.07 -50.02
N SER A 584 4.57 -21.76 -50.61
CA SER A 584 3.50 -21.01 -49.93
C SER A 584 3.04 -21.64 -48.62
N VAL A 585 3.10 -22.97 -48.46
CA VAL A 585 2.70 -23.65 -47.23
C VAL A 585 3.61 -23.26 -46.07
N ASN A 586 4.93 -23.34 -46.25
CA ASN A 586 5.90 -23.00 -45.20
C ASN A 586 6.02 -21.49 -44.96
N ARG A 587 5.71 -20.67 -45.98
CA ARG A 587 5.75 -19.21 -45.86
C ARG A 587 4.51 -18.64 -45.17
N LYS A 588 3.32 -19.20 -45.42
CA LYS A 588 2.04 -18.58 -45.03
C LYS A 588 1.30 -19.29 -43.89
N LEU A 589 1.71 -20.51 -43.54
CA LEU A 589 1.10 -21.30 -42.45
C LEU A 589 2.14 -21.65 -41.39
N ASN A 590 1.68 -21.83 -40.16
CA ASN A 590 2.51 -22.26 -39.04
C ASN A 590 2.16 -23.69 -38.64
N ALA A 591 3.17 -24.55 -38.53
CA ALA A 591 3.01 -25.86 -37.93
C ALA A 591 2.87 -25.72 -36.41
N VAL A 592 1.67 -25.97 -35.87
CA VAL A 592 1.46 -26.00 -34.41
C VAL A 592 1.23 -27.44 -33.96
N ASN A 593 2.17 -27.95 -33.17
CA ASN A 593 2.07 -29.27 -32.56
C ASN A 593 1.41 -29.17 -31.18
N VAL A 594 0.14 -29.56 -31.11
CA VAL A 594 -0.60 -29.66 -29.85
C VAL A 594 -0.35 -31.04 -29.22
N LYS A 595 0.45 -31.07 -28.15
CA LYS A 595 0.70 -32.27 -27.33
C LYS A 595 -0.32 -32.33 -26.19
N VAL A 596 -1.31 -33.20 -26.31
CA VAL A 596 -2.30 -33.45 -25.25
C VAL A 596 -1.86 -34.65 -24.41
N LYS A 597 -1.40 -34.42 -23.17
CA LYS A 597 -1.14 -35.49 -22.20
C LYS A 597 -2.41 -35.83 -21.44
N ARG A 598 -2.74 -37.12 -21.36
CA ARG A 598 -3.93 -37.63 -20.66
C ARG A 598 -3.54 -38.56 -19.51
N GLU A 599 -4.31 -38.51 -18.42
CA GLU A 599 -4.21 -39.47 -17.33
C GLU A 599 -5.07 -40.69 -17.65
N TYR A 600 -4.41 -41.84 -17.84
CA TYR A 600 -5.06 -43.09 -18.26
C TYR A 600 -6.21 -43.55 -17.35
N ARG A 601 -6.10 -43.36 -16.02
CA ARG A 601 -7.10 -43.84 -15.07
C ARG A 601 -8.42 -43.07 -15.08
N ARG A 602 -8.44 -41.83 -15.54
CA ARG A 602 -9.63 -40.94 -15.49
C ARG A 602 -10.00 -40.33 -16.85
N ASN A 603 -9.23 -40.62 -17.91
CA ASN A 603 -9.36 -40.01 -19.24
C ASN A 603 -9.44 -38.47 -19.19
N ARG A 604 -8.74 -37.86 -18.23
CA ARG A 604 -8.67 -36.40 -18.05
C ARG A 604 -7.42 -35.88 -18.72
N ILE A 605 -7.53 -34.70 -19.34
CA ILE A 605 -6.37 -33.98 -19.87
C ILE A 605 -5.58 -33.40 -18.70
N VAL A 606 -4.30 -33.73 -18.64
CA VAL A 606 -3.37 -33.29 -17.57
C VAL A 606 -2.62 -32.06 -18.00
N SER A 607 -2.21 -31.99 -19.27
CA SER A 607 -1.55 -30.82 -19.84
C SER A 607 -1.78 -30.75 -21.34
N ILE A 608 -1.99 -29.55 -21.86
CA ILE A 608 -1.93 -29.24 -23.28
C ILE A 608 -0.65 -28.43 -23.47
N GLY A 609 0.35 -29.03 -24.11
CA GLY A 609 1.57 -28.34 -24.52
C GLY A 609 1.44 -27.91 -25.98
N PHE A 610 1.79 -26.66 -26.26
CA PHE A 610 2.03 -26.19 -27.62
C PHE A 610 3.55 -26.22 -27.78
N ASP A 611 4.05 -27.08 -28.67
CA ASP A 611 5.49 -27.18 -28.92
C ASP A 611 5.86 -26.23 -30.06
N ASP A 612 6.50 -25.11 -29.69
CA ASP A 612 6.94 -24.06 -30.62
C ASP A 612 8.35 -24.31 -31.18
N ASN A 613 9.06 -25.36 -30.73
CA ASN A 613 10.48 -25.56 -31.06
C ASN A 613 10.74 -26.04 -32.50
N GLU A 614 9.71 -26.41 -33.24
CA GLU A 614 9.85 -26.80 -34.65
C GLU A 614 8.76 -26.09 -35.46
N ARG A 615 9.04 -24.85 -35.89
CA ARG A 615 8.29 -24.18 -36.97
C ARG A 615 8.25 -24.99 -38.28
N ASN A 616 8.98 -26.10 -38.34
CA ASN A 616 9.13 -26.91 -39.52
C ASN A 616 8.05 -27.98 -39.56
N PHE A 617 7.29 -27.97 -40.64
CA PHE A 617 6.55 -29.14 -41.06
C PHE A 617 7.48 -30.36 -41.15
N ASN A 618 6.96 -31.57 -40.94
CA ASN A 618 7.72 -32.82 -41.06
C ASN A 618 8.09 -33.17 -42.53
N TYR A 619 8.14 -32.16 -43.41
CA TYR A 619 8.43 -32.26 -44.83
C TYR A 619 9.08 -30.95 -45.31
N ARG A 620 9.80 -31.02 -46.43
CA ARG A 620 10.33 -29.86 -47.15
C ARG A 620 9.33 -29.42 -48.21
N THR A 621 9.19 -28.11 -48.38
CA THR A 621 8.42 -27.53 -49.48
C THR A 621 9.25 -27.50 -50.76
N GLY A 622 8.60 -27.40 -51.92
CA GLY A 622 9.23 -27.29 -53.23
C GLY A 622 9.64 -28.61 -53.88
N ILE A 623 9.71 -29.72 -53.13
CA ILE A 623 10.15 -31.04 -53.64
C ILE A 623 8.99 -32.03 -53.81
N ASP A 624 9.19 -33.00 -54.71
CA ASP A 624 8.25 -34.11 -54.89
C ASP A 624 8.55 -35.25 -53.93
N TYR A 625 7.50 -35.79 -53.33
CA TYR A 625 7.54 -37.03 -52.56
C TYR A 625 6.73 -38.09 -53.28
N VAL A 626 7.24 -39.32 -53.32
CA VAL A 626 6.52 -40.50 -53.81
C VAL A 626 6.05 -41.30 -52.60
N MET A 627 4.80 -41.74 -52.60
CA MET A 627 4.31 -42.65 -51.56
C MET A 627 4.94 -44.05 -51.75
N GLY A 628 5.78 -44.46 -50.80
CA GLY A 628 6.40 -45.78 -50.79
C GLY A 628 5.41 -46.90 -50.48
N ALA A 629 5.79 -48.14 -50.83
CA ALA A 629 4.96 -49.32 -50.55
C ALA A 629 4.81 -49.60 -49.04
N ASN A 630 5.73 -49.10 -48.21
CA ASN A 630 5.67 -49.14 -46.75
C ASN A 630 4.84 -47.99 -46.14
N GLY A 631 4.25 -47.12 -46.96
CA GLY A 631 3.47 -45.96 -46.52
C GLY A 631 4.30 -44.76 -46.09
N GLU A 632 5.62 -44.77 -46.33
CA GLU A 632 6.52 -43.66 -46.06
C GLU A 632 6.66 -42.72 -47.27
N LEU A 633 6.87 -41.43 -47.02
CA LEU A 633 7.09 -40.44 -48.07
C LEU A 633 8.56 -40.42 -48.50
N LEU A 634 8.86 -40.96 -49.69
CA LEU A 634 10.21 -40.98 -50.22
C LEU A 634 10.48 -39.70 -51.02
N SER A 635 11.49 -38.92 -50.65
CA SER A 635 11.89 -37.74 -51.42
C SER A 635 12.49 -38.16 -52.76
N THR A 636 12.15 -37.46 -53.84
CA THR A 636 12.73 -37.73 -55.17
C THR A 636 14.15 -37.19 -55.35
N GLU A 637 14.70 -36.47 -54.36
CA GLU A 637 16.07 -35.95 -54.35
C GLU A 637 16.97 -36.72 -53.35
N PRO A 638 18.21 -37.10 -53.71
CA PRO A 638 19.11 -37.86 -52.83
C PRO A 638 19.69 -37.01 -51.68
N GLY A 639 19.62 -37.50 -50.43
CA GLY A 639 20.41 -37.00 -49.29
C GLY A 639 19.67 -36.26 -48.17
N ALA A 640 18.35 -36.19 -48.16
CA ALA A 640 17.58 -35.57 -47.06
C ALA A 640 16.97 -36.65 -46.14
N PRO A 641 17.13 -36.57 -44.80
CA PRO A 641 16.43 -37.47 -43.89
C PRO A 641 14.92 -37.22 -43.96
N VAL A 642 14.18 -38.26 -44.35
CA VAL A 642 12.71 -38.34 -44.22
C VAL A 642 12.40 -38.76 -42.78
N PRO A 643 11.60 -38.01 -42.00
CA PRO A 643 11.22 -38.44 -40.67
C PRO A 643 10.25 -39.66 -40.72
N PRO A 644 10.29 -40.54 -39.71
CA PRO A 644 9.54 -41.80 -39.71
C PRO A 644 8.03 -41.57 -39.73
N PRO A 645 7.25 -42.53 -40.27
CA PRO A 645 5.80 -42.43 -40.40
C PRO A 645 5.13 -42.38 -39.01
N PRO A 646 3.96 -41.70 -38.89
CA PRO A 646 3.20 -41.72 -37.65
C PRO A 646 2.67 -43.14 -37.37
N PRO A 647 2.62 -43.59 -36.10
CA PRO A 647 2.17 -44.93 -35.75
C PRO A 647 0.73 -45.21 -36.21
N ALA A 648 0.44 -46.49 -36.44
CA ALA A 648 -0.86 -46.99 -36.87
C ALA A 648 -1.96 -46.67 -35.82
N PRO A 649 -3.25 -46.55 -36.23
CA PRO A 649 -4.33 -46.26 -35.29
C PRO A 649 -4.44 -47.39 -34.26
N GLY A 650 -4.12 -47.10 -32.99
CA GLY A 650 -4.21 -48.06 -31.88
C GLY A 650 -2.89 -48.36 -31.17
N GLU A 651 -1.75 -47.90 -31.68
CA GLU A 651 -0.48 -47.99 -30.95
C GLU A 651 -0.27 -46.71 -30.11
N GLU A 652 -0.55 -46.83 -28.82
CA GLU A 652 -0.21 -45.83 -27.81
C GLU A 652 1.30 -45.60 -27.76
N TYR A 653 1.71 -44.33 -27.61
CA TYR A 653 3.05 -43.96 -27.19
C TYR A 653 3.38 -44.63 -25.85
N ARG A 654 4.04 -45.80 -25.88
CA ARG A 654 4.79 -46.31 -24.74
C ARG A 654 6.05 -45.47 -24.60
N TYR A 655 6.00 -44.47 -23.73
CA TYR A 655 7.21 -43.87 -23.19
C TYR A 655 7.90 -44.93 -22.32
N ASN A 656 8.95 -45.55 -22.86
CA ASN A 656 9.88 -46.37 -22.11
C ASN A 656 11.03 -45.45 -21.65
N PRO A 657 11.17 -45.14 -20.35
CA PRO A 657 12.21 -44.23 -19.87
C PRO A 657 13.63 -44.77 -20.05
N ASP A 658 13.78 -46.07 -20.38
CA ASP A 658 15.06 -46.76 -20.33
C ASP A 658 15.79 -46.86 -21.68
N ASN A 659 15.21 -46.38 -22.79
CA ASN A 659 15.85 -46.46 -24.11
C ASN A 659 15.76 -45.14 -24.90
N GLY A 660 16.71 -44.23 -24.61
CA GLY A 660 17.09 -43.07 -25.43
C GLY A 660 18.59 -42.79 -25.23
N PRO A 661 19.30 -42.14 -26.18
CA PRO A 661 20.76 -42.22 -26.31
C PRO A 661 21.49 -41.35 -25.26
N GLN A 662 21.46 -41.76 -24.00
CA GLN A 662 22.21 -41.12 -22.91
C GLN A 662 23.72 -41.08 -23.18
N GLU A 663 24.25 -42.09 -23.88
CA GLU A 663 25.68 -42.17 -24.20
C GLU A 663 26.17 -41.03 -25.14
N ASN A 664 25.31 -40.52 -26.04
CA ASN A 664 25.67 -39.42 -26.94
C ASN A 664 25.53 -38.04 -26.27
N LEU A 665 24.65 -37.91 -25.27
CA LEU A 665 24.46 -36.67 -24.54
C LEU A 665 25.59 -36.48 -23.51
N ASP A 666 25.99 -37.54 -22.80
CA ASP A 666 27.08 -37.50 -21.83
C ASP A 666 28.44 -37.22 -22.51
N LYS A 667 28.66 -37.76 -23.72
CA LYS A 667 29.85 -37.43 -24.53
C LYS A 667 29.87 -35.96 -24.97
N GLN A 668 28.72 -35.42 -25.38
CA GLN A 668 28.61 -34.00 -25.75
C GLN A 668 28.79 -33.06 -24.55
N ILE A 669 28.29 -33.45 -23.37
CA ILE A 669 28.48 -32.70 -22.13
C ILE A 669 29.97 -32.70 -21.74
N GLN A 670 30.65 -33.85 -21.80
CA GLN A 670 32.09 -33.93 -21.51
C GLN A 670 32.95 -33.13 -22.52
N GLU A 671 32.58 -33.10 -23.80
CA GLU A 671 33.26 -32.27 -24.79
C GLU A 671 33.06 -30.78 -24.51
N LYS A 672 31.83 -30.37 -24.17
CA LYS A 672 31.51 -28.98 -23.81
C LYS A 672 32.20 -28.52 -22.53
N GLU A 673 32.34 -29.40 -21.55
CA GLU A 673 33.08 -29.12 -20.31
C GLU A 673 34.59 -28.96 -20.58
N LYS A 674 35.20 -29.82 -21.41
CA LYS A 674 36.60 -29.67 -21.85
C LYS A 674 36.82 -28.40 -22.66
N GLU A 675 35.87 -28.03 -23.52
CA GLU A 675 35.90 -26.79 -24.30
C GLU A 675 35.85 -25.56 -23.37
N LEU A 676 34.99 -25.59 -22.34
CA LEU A 676 34.87 -24.54 -21.34
C LEU A 676 36.16 -24.38 -20.50
N GLU A 677 36.82 -25.48 -20.13
CA GLU A 677 38.11 -25.43 -19.42
C GLU A 677 39.20 -24.80 -20.28
N ARG A 678 39.32 -25.18 -21.56
CA ARG A 678 40.28 -24.57 -22.50
C ARG A 678 40.06 -23.08 -22.64
N LEU A 679 38.81 -22.63 -22.75
CA LEU A 679 38.47 -21.20 -22.83
C LEU A 679 38.81 -20.45 -21.54
N LYS A 680 38.58 -21.04 -20.37
CA LYS A 680 38.98 -20.47 -19.07
C LYS A 680 40.50 -20.34 -18.98
N GLU A 681 41.25 -21.35 -19.42
CA GLU A 681 42.70 -21.33 -19.40
C GLU A 681 43.28 -20.28 -20.37
N GLN A 682 42.68 -20.16 -21.55
CA GLN A 682 43.02 -19.14 -22.54
C GLN A 682 42.74 -17.74 -22.00
N LYS A 683 41.56 -17.51 -21.40
CA LYS A 683 41.21 -16.25 -20.74
C LYS A 683 42.20 -15.89 -19.62
N ASN A 684 42.64 -16.86 -18.82
CA ASN A 684 43.64 -16.64 -17.77
C ASN A 684 45.01 -16.28 -18.35
N LYS A 685 45.46 -16.94 -19.41
CA LYS A 685 46.70 -16.59 -20.14
C LYS A 685 46.63 -15.19 -20.75
N THR A 686 45.50 -14.80 -21.34
CA THR A 686 45.26 -13.46 -21.88
C THR A 686 45.23 -12.40 -20.77
N SER A 687 44.62 -12.71 -19.62
CA SER A 687 44.57 -11.80 -18.47
C SER A 687 45.96 -11.61 -17.83
N ALA A 688 46.76 -12.67 -17.75
CA ALA A 688 48.13 -12.60 -17.23
C ALA A 688 49.06 -11.79 -18.16
N SER A 689 48.92 -11.97 -19.48
CA SER A 689 49.68 -11.18 -20.47
C SER A 689 49.28 -9.71 -20.48
N LEU A 690 47.98 -9.40 -20.37
CA LEU A 690 47.50 -8.02 -20.20
C LEU A 690 48.05 -7.37 -18.92
N ASN A 691 48.04 -8.08 -17.80
CA ASN A 691 48.59 -7.57 -16.54
C ASN A 691 50.11 -7.34 -16.62
N LYS A 692 50.85 -8.18 -17.36
CA LYS A 692 52.28 -7.97 -17.63
C LYS A 692 52.52 -6.71 -18.46
N ILE A 693 51.76 -6.51 -19.54
CA ILE A 693 51.83 -5.31 -20.39
C ILE A 693 51.48 -4.04 -19.61
N ILE A 694 50.46 -4.09 -18.75
CA ILE A 694 50.08 -2.97 -17.87
C ILE A 694 51.22 -2.63 -16.90
N LYS A 695 51.88 -3.65 -16.33
CA LYS A 695 53.01 -3.46 -15.40
C LYS A 695 54.23 -2.88 -16.11
N GLU A 696 54.55 -3.33 -17.32
CA GLU A 696 55.63 -2.76 -18.14
C GLU A 696 55.36 -1.30 -18.52
N LYS A 697 54.14 -0.96 -18.97
CA LYS A 697 53.75 0.44 -19.25
C LYS A 697 53.82 1.34 -18.00
N ARG A 698 53.53 0.80 -16.81
CA ARG A 698 53.62 1.55 -15.54
C ARG A 698 55.06 1.84 -15.12
N VAL A 699 56.02 0.97 -15.47
CA VAL A 699 57.45 1.18 -15.17
C VAL A 699 58.05 2.24 -16.10
N VAL A 700 57.66 2.28 -17.37
CA VAL A 700 58.10 3.30 -18.33
C VAL A 700 57.62 4.71 -17.95
N ASN A 701 56.38 4.83 -17.44
CA ASN A 701 55.83 6.13 -17.04
C ASN A 701 56.46 6.69 -15.76
N THR A 702 57.01 5.85 -14.88
CA THR A 702 57.68 6.31 -13.64
C THR A 702 59.11 6.81 -13.90
N GLN A 703 59.78 6.35 -14.97
CA GLN A 703 61.11 6.86 -15.36
C GLN A 703 61.04 8.19 -16.13
N ALA A 704 59.92 8.53 -16.75
CA ALA A 704 59.74 9.79 -17.50
C ALA A 704 59.42 11.02 -16.62
N VAL A 705 59.10 10.83 -15.33
CA VAL A 705 58.67 11.93 -14.42
C VAL A 705 59.82 12.51 -13.58
N ALA A 706 61.04 11.98 -13.70
CA ALA A 706 62.18 12.38 -12.86
C ALA A 706 63.13 13.46 -13.46
N VAL A 707 62.83 14.05 -14.62
CA VAL A 707 63.72 15.07 -15.24
C VAL A 707 62.92 16.21 -15.88
N LEU A 708 62.59 17.24 -15.10
CA LEU A 708 62.39 18.61 -15.60
C LEU A 708 62.77 19.65 -14.51
N PRO A 709 63.60 20.67 -14.81
CA PRO A 709 64.04 21.69 -13.84
C PRO A 709 63.06 22.87 -13.70
N SER A 710 63.23 23.65 -12.63
CA SER A 710 62.37 24.73 -12.12
C SER A 710 62.21 25.94 -13.07
N PRO A 711 61.10 26.71 -12.96
CA PRO A 711 60.88 27.90 -13.78
C PRO A 711 61.49 29.16 -13.14
N VAL A 712 62.21 29.91 -13.97
CA VAL A 712 62.75 31.24 -13.70
C VAL A 712 61.68 32.31 -14.01
N SER A 713 61.64 33.33 -13.15
CA SER A 713 61.07 34.68 -13.30
C SER A 713 60.92 35.22 -14.73
N SER A 714 59.81 35.93 -15.01
CA SER A 714 59.78 37.41 -15.23
C SER A 714 58.47 37.92 -15.87
N ALA A 715 57.81 38.85 -15.16
CA ALA A 715 57.22 40.13 -15.58
C ALA A 715 56.26 40.28 -16.80
N LEU A 716 55.09 40.90 -16.56
CA LEU A 716 54.58 42.19 -17.10
C LEU A 716 53.06 42.27 -16.86
N TYR A 717 52.56 43.08 -15.91
CA TYR A 717 52.03 44.44 -16.12
C TYR A 717 51.03 44.57 -17.29
N LEU A 718 49.74 44.38 -17.00
CA LEU A 718 48.66 45.38 -17.06
C LEU A 718 47.34 44.77 -16.60
#